data_AF-A0A0N5AJU7-F1
#
_entry.id   AF-A0A0N5AJU7-F1
#
_cell.length_a   1.000
_cell.length_b   1.000
_cell.length_c   1.000
_cell.angle_alpha   90.00
_cell.angle_beta   90.00
_cell.angle_gamma   90.00
#
_symmetry.space_group_name_H-M   'P 1'
#
loop_
_entity.id
_entity.type
_entity.pdbx_description
1 polymer ?
#
loop_
_entity_poly.entity_id
_entity_poly.type
_entity_poly.pdbx_seq_one_letter_code
_entity_poly.pdbx_strand_id
1 'polypeptide(L)'
;MFYRETENGTQELVYLSNGIWRDGCSYELYFAPLICHVEDEKLYFTVYVRDEYGFTIQRSGVSYCSVEHPTFAPPSECANGGVALPMIDNTIPCYCTVDWTGDKCEIPVCHNGGTLQVIAGGSRCKCTAGHMGKHCELCMILVFLMVGRAKPLPRLFMHCTEYGDEVKRSPLGVDFAFVIESNKILASGTNDLQNYIGTIVRDINLQHPNWIARYLLVTYDDKDLINSTIRSRDEIDAFIADVKNMCDLNKPETPVYASGSRLWDALEYITAQINDDSFIFVMHGSEPQQNSVSYYSVINEISNRHITLNAFYAFSDKFNENGFVALDSLCETSGGRAYKIHPSSFVSALQMIPSYYMSSLVYVHKFDDCSSQQTVYFPIDSYTQSIQLNIFGYKSTMDVFKPDGSLFNQDSAYDILDDSLNTGWRIREIWRQSCDNGWVPLGNRYCIYKQTEYDSSWDGAANICRRSRAFLVDIIDASMDSWFDENFAGKEIWIGLHRDSANSSEFYWEPLSNGTRIKLNDGDSHWATNEPSSDTSLKCVLRLQDGNWAVKNCNEQHLFACQKHKFDPDFEPSEISDDDFENGKWWVTVKTEQSSESSTDANCLVEVRVQSNIYIYTAYTLNEHSDIPFYKPATNSGENRFMTYIHDDDESTVLSYALIYDFKTMEMLESATYEKRLQCTYPWLSQNWACSNENQLLYVIHIGEDKNGANFQRMSVGQCPEIIKECNHGFASGGICVCDDYWEGRNCDKPTCVNGGSFSGNVCNCLDGFTGEHCEYEQCTNKVERTFSRDGKTLAFVLETTTNNKEAISTFADNLDGLLKNATDLYPNWFSNYLAVFVNDATNIETVIAASSNDLVEKVKGKLTSITTQSQNCMAPLFTGLLAALNFNDFKSDGSLVFIITKSIASDYDKHEEVRQVLSMKKPQINYVVVDDRESVCGKEIDDPEFLNSYLLVLYKSAIITNPTFRAMDCSNSRWFIQVDSKMTDLYITTYKKARNFIYDPKGSMVTQQLQPLYIYNLTTFVRLNTEEKAGMYKFTVSRGTSCSIQVRGDSSINVWYGFVQPPEGSSGSHMDDAVANPIEKVDNALVLHAEGLKNIGRLTYVELYNPIDKTILVSQLYKRQDCSYEYYSNTFSCPDNEFLIQVNGVDDNGQNFRRELGVAYCVQAQNNNVH
;
A
#
# COMPACT_ATOMS: atom_id res chain seq x y z
N MET A 1 44.24 -28.72 18.24
CA MET A 1 44.49 -28.59 16.79
C MET A 1 43.31 -29.19 16.05
N PHE A 2 42.79 -28.57 15.00
CA PHE A 2 41.72 -29.11 14.16
C PHE A 2 42.17 -29.19 12.70
N TYR A 3 41.78 -30.25 12.04
CA TYR A 3 42.12 -30.60 10.67
C TYR A 3 40.86 -30.84 9.86
N ARG A 4 40.82 -30.36 8.62
CA ARG A 4 39.84 -30.77 7.62
C ARG A 4 40.43 -31.86 6.71
N GLU A 5 39.58 -32.65 6.09
CA GLU A 5 39.96 -33.64 5.09
C GLU A 5 39.76 -33.04 3.70
N THR A 6 40.82 -32.99 2.89
CA THR A 6 40.74 -32.48 1.52
C THR A 6 40.21 -33.57 0.57
N GLU A 7 39.75 -33.19 -0.63
CA GLU A 7 39.25 -34.14 -1.65
C GLU A 7 40.24 -35.26 -2.02
N ASN A 8 41.54 -35.05 -1.76
CA ASN A 8 42.60 -36.02 -2.00
C ASN A 8 42.88 -36.94 -0.78
N GLY A 9 42.08 -36.86 0.29
CA GLY A 9 42.23 -37.64 1.52
C GLY A 9 43.38 -37.20 2.43
N THR A 10 43.95 -36.01 2.22
CA THR A 10 44.99 -35.44 3.10
C THR A 10 44.38 -34.52 4.15
N GLN A 11 44.94 -34.51 5.36
CA GLN A 11 44.51 -33.65 6.47
C GLN A 11 45.20 -32.29 6.40
N GLU A 12 44.42 -31.22 6.41
CA GLU A 12 44.90 -29.83 6.41
C GLU A 12 44.53 -29.16 7.75
N LEU A 13 45.51 -28.56 8.42
CA LEU A 13 45.30 -27.87 9.71
C LEU A 13 44.51 -26.57 9.49
N VAL A 14 43.29 -26.49 10.02
CA VAL A 14 42.41 -25.32 9.89
C VAL A 14 42.37 -24.43 11.13
N TYR A 15 42.72 -24.99 12.30
CA TYR A 15 42.69 -24.23 13.55
C TYR A 15 43.67 -24.77 14.61
N LEU A 16 44.35 -23.85 15.27
CA LEU A 16 45.32 -24.13 16.34
C LEU A 16 45.11 -23.15 17.49
N SER A 17 45.04 -23.68 18.70
CA SER A 17 44.87 -22.89 19.92
C SER A 17 45.49 -23.60 21.11
N ASN A 18 45.94 -22.82 22.09
CA ASN A 18 46.39 -23.32 23.38
C ASN A 18 45.21 -23.44 24.34
N GLY A 19 45.17 -24.53 25.10
CA GLY A 19 44.16 -24.73 26.14
C GLY A 19 44.51 -23.97 27.42
N ILE A 20 43.51 -23.38 28.06
CA ILE A 20 43.58 -22.79 29.40
C ILE A 20 42.93 -23.76 30.38
N TRP A 21 43.65 -24.10 31.44
CA TRP A 21 43.13 -24.94 32.52
C TRP A 21 42.16 -24.15 33.41
N ARG A 22 41.02 -24.76 33.76
CA ARG A 22 39.97 -24.18 34.60
C ARG A 22 39.69 -25.09 35.78
N ASP A 23 40.08 -24.65 36.97
CA ASP A 23 39.86 -25.40 38.21
C ASP A 23 38.37 -25.38 38.62
N GLY A 24 37.88 -26.49 39.19
CA GLY A 24 36.49 -26.64 39.68
C GLY A 24 35.39 -26.76 38.60
N CYS A 25 35.74 -26.92 37.31
CA CYS A 25 34.77 -27.10 36.22
C CYS A 25 34.69 -28.57 35.77
N SER A 26 33.50 -29.06 35.40
CA SER A 26 33.34 -30.42 34.84
C SER A 26 34.06 -30.62 33.49
N TYR A 27 34.36 -29.52 32.78
CA TYR A 27 35.24 -29.48 31.62
C TYR A 27 36.44 -28.58 31.95
N GLU A 28 37.59 -29.19 32.21
CA GLU A 28 38.76 -28.53 32.82
C GLU A 28 39.65 -27.80 31.80
N LEU A 29 39.41 -27.99 30.50
CA LEU A 29 40.20 -27.38 29.42
C LEU A 29 39.32 -26.51 28.53
N TYR A 30 39.70 -25.24 28.37
CA TYR A 30 39.03 -24.26 27.52
C TYR A 30 39.97 -23.78 26.41
N PHE A 31 39.47 -23.65 25.18
CA PHE A 31 40.24 -23.19 24.02
C PHE A 31 39.59 -21.91 23.44
N ALA A 32 40.37 -21.14 22.68
CA ALA A 32 39.81 -19.98 21.98
C ALA A 32 38.69 -20.39 20.98
N PRO A 33 37.85 -19.45 20.51
CA PRO A 33 36.77 -19.77 19.57
C PRO A 33 37.31 -20.30 18.25
N LEU A 34 36.67 -21.35 17.73
CA LEU A 34 36.85 -21.88 16.37
C LEU A 34 35.73 -21.31 15.49
N ILE A 35 36.07 -20.79 14.32
CA ILE A 35 35.09 -20.31 13.34
C ILE A 35 34.93 -21.39 12.25
N CYS A 36 33.70 -21.83 12.05
CA CYS A 36 33.32 -22.71 10.96
C CYS A 36 33.06 -21.90 9.69
N HIS A 37 33.74 -22.25 8.60
CA HIS A 37 33.58 -21.57 7.31
C HIS A 37 32.70 -22.33 6.33
N VAL A 38 32.47 -23.62 6.58
CA VAL A 38 31.69 -24.52 5.72
C VAL A 38 30.71 -25.30 6.60
N GLU A 39 29.44 -25.24 6.25
CA GLU A 39 28.36 -25.95 6.96
C GLU A 39 28.56 -27.47 6.85
N ASP A 40 28.34 -28.17 7.96
CA ASP A 40 28.46 -29.61 8.14
C ASP A 40 29.84 -30.22 7.79
N GLU A 41 30.88 -29.39 7.69
CA GLU A 41 32.25 -29.84 7.45
C GLU A 41 32.73 -30.73 8.60
N LYS A 42 33.16 -31.95 8.29
CA LYS A 42 33.79 -32.85 9.27
C LYS A 42 35.20 -32.37 9.59
N LEU A 43 35.47 -32.26 10.88
CA LEU A 43 36.76 -31.85 11.42
C LEU A 43 37.32 -32.95 12.32
N TYR A 44 38.62 -33.16 12.22
CA TYR A 44 39.36 -34.03 13.13
C TYR A 44 40.17 -33.17 14.05
N PHE A 45 40.09 -33.37 15.35
CA PHE A 45 40.89 -32.60 16.29
C PHE A 45 41.86 -33.49 17.06
N THR A 46 42.98 -32.88 17.45
CA THR A 46 44.00 -33.49 18.31
C THR A 46 44.35 -32.52 19.43
N VAL A 47 44.34 -33.03 20.66
CA VAL A 47 44.72 -32.31 21.89
C VAL A 47 45.96 -32.96 22.48
N TYR A 48 46.91 -32.13 22.88
CA TYR A 48 48.09 -32.51 23.66
C TYR A 48 47.95 -31.94 25.06
N VAL A 49 48.06 -32.81 26.07
CA VAL A 49 48.05 -32.42 27.48
C VAL A 49 49.32 -32.95 28.12
N ARG A 50 49.93 -32.19 29.03
CA ARG A 50 51.05 -32.68 29.83
C ARG A 50 50.51 -33.11 31.19
N ASP A 51 50.81 -34.33 31.61
CA ASP A 51 50.44 -34.81 32.94
C ASP A 51 51.33 -34.18 34.03
N GLU A 52 51.00 -34.48 35.28
CA GLU A 52 51.73 -33.98 36.47
C GLU A 52 53.20 -34.41 36.53
N TYR A 53 53.62 -35.43 35.76
CA TYR A 53 55.00 -35.92 35.70
C TYR A 53 55.78 -35.38 34.49
N GLY A 54 55.15 -34.54 33.67
CA GLY A 54 55.77 -33.92 32.51
C GLY A 54 55.65 -34.71 31.20
N PHE A 55 54.94 -35.85 31.19
CA PHE A 55 54.71 -36.63 29.98
C PHE A 55 53.57 -36.02 29.14
N THR A 56 53.76 -35.98 27.83
CA THR A 56 52.74 -35.49 26.90
C THR A 56 51.81 -36.61 26.48
N ILE A 57 50.52 -36.44 26.74
CA ILE A 57 49.42 -37.29 26.33
C ILE A 57 48.76 -36.68 25.09
N GLN A 58 48.64 -37.45 24.01
CA GLN A 58 47.88 -37.08 22.81
C GLN A 58 46.52 -37.79 22.81
N ARG A 59 45.46 -37.05 22.47
CA ARG A 59 44.12 -37.58 22.20
C ARG A 59 43.57 -36.96 20.93
N SER A 60 42.82 -37.74 20.15
CA SER A 60 42.19 -37.27 18.93
C SER A 60 40.70 -37.61 18.94
N GLY A 61 39.90 -36.78 18.29
CA GLY A 61 38.46 -36.94 18.16
C GLY A 61 37.96 -36.38 16.84
N VAL A 62 36.67 -36.56 16.59
CA VAL A 62 35.98 -36.05 15.40
C VAL A 62 34.90 -35.08 15.87
N SER A 63 34.70 -34.00 15.13
CA SER A 63 33.63 -33.04 15.28
C SER A 63 33.13 -32.65 13.89
N TYR A 64 32.05 -31.88 13.79
CA TYR A 64 31.63 -31.28 12.54
C TYR A 64 31.05 -29.89 12.79
N CYS A 65 31.07 -29.04 11.78
CA CYS A 65 30.57 -27.67 11.84
C CYS A 65 29.04 -27.65 11.72
N SER A 66 28.32 -27.82 12.83
CA SER A 66 26.86 -27.82 12.82
C SER A 66 26.28 -26.40 12.78
N VAL A 67 25.18 -26.23 12.03
CA VAL A 67 24.45 -24.95 11.90
C VAL A 67 23.57 -24.67 13.14
N GLU A 68 23.24 -25.68 13.95
CA GLU A 68 22.61 -25.53 15.26
C GLU A 68 23.20 -26.50 16.29
N HIS A 69 23.02 -26.20 17.58
CA HIS A 69 23.44 -27.08 18.68
C HIS A 69 22.62 -28.39 18.62
N PRO A 70 23.24 -29.58 18.48
CA PRO A 70 22.46 -30.82 18.44
C PRO A 70 21.79 -31.03 19.81
N THR A 71 20.46 -31.01 19.83
CA THR A 71 19.69 -31.46 20.99
C THR A 71 19.83 -32.98 21.08
N PHE A 72 20.36 -33.46 22.21
CA PHE A 72 20.39 -34.89 22.50
C PHE A 72 18.94 -35.41 22.57
N ALA A 73 18.63 -36.52 21.89
CA ALA A 73 17.53 -37.40 22.31
C ALA A 73 18.07 -38.30 23.43
N PRO A 74 17.46 -38.47 24.64
CA PRO A 74 16.10 -39.02 24.90
C PRO A 74 15.47 -38.50 26.26
N PRO A 75 14.41 -39.06 26.93
CA PRO A 75 13.41 -40.10 26.61
C PRO A 75 11.90 -39.69 26.80
N SER A 76 10.99 -40.46 26.20
CA SER A 76 9.55 -40.65 26.53
C SER A 76 8.52 -39.49 26.60
N GLU A 77 8.87 -38.22 26.80
CA GLU A 77 7.92 -37.11 27.04
C GLU A 77 7.65 -36.22 25.80
N CYS A 78 6.76 -35.23 25.92
CA CYS A 78 6.46 -34.23 24.88
C CYS A 78 7.66 -33.29 24.68
N ALA A 79 8.09 -33.08 23.43
CA ALA A 79 9.22 -32.23 23.09
C ALA A 79 8.81 -30.76 22.86
N ASN A 80 9.80 -29.87 22.78
CA ASN A 80 9.65 -28.49 22.27
C ASN A 80 8.50 -27.66 22.90
N GLY A 81 8.29 -27.82 24.21
CA GLY A 81 7.28 -27.08 24.96
C GLY A 81 5.86 -27.67 24.89
N GLY A 82 5.70 -28.85 24.28
CA GLY A 82 4.42 -29.56 24.24
C GLY A 82 3.95 -30.01 25.62
N VAL A 83 2.64 -29.95 25.86
CA VAL A 83 2.00 -30.33 27.13
C VAL A 83 1.42 -31.74 27.03
N ALA A 84 1.78 -32.61 27.97
CA ALA A 84 1.25 -33.96 28.05
C ALA A 84 -0.22 -33.94 28.51
N LEU A 85 -1.11 -34.57 27.74
CA LEU A 85 -2.51 -34.77 28.10
C LEU A 85 -2.71 -36.07 28.91
N PRO A 86 -3.84 -36.23 29.63
CA PRO A 86 -4.17 -37.46 30.36
C PRO A 86 -4.12 -38.69 29.45
N MET A 87 -3.64 -39.82 29.98
CA MET A 87 -3.49 -41.07 29.23
C MET A 87 -4.82 -41.56 28.63
N ILE A 88 -4.84 -41.75 27.31
CA ILE A 88 -5.93 -42.40 26.57
C ILE A 88 -5.33 -43.64 25.88
N ASP A 89 -5.91 -44.81 26.11
CA ASP A 89 -5.52 -46.09 25.49
C ASP A 89 -4.00 -46.41 25.54
N ASN A 90 -3.38 -46.30 26.74
CA ASN A 90 -1.93 -46.53 26.95
C ASN A 90 -0.98 -45.63 26.15
N THR A 91 -1.49 -44.52 25.60
CA THR A 91 -0.69 -43.47 24.94
C THR A 91 -0.87 -42.14 25.66
N ILE A 92 0.19 -41.32 25.70
CA ILE A 92 0.15 -39.95 26.22
C ILE A 92 0.13 -39.02 25.00
N PRO A 93 -1.03 -38.49 24.58
CA PRO A 93 -1.09 -37.51 23.51
C PRO A 93 -0.48 -36.18 23.97
N CYS A 94 0.28 -35.52 23.08
CA CYS A 94 0.91 -34.23 23.34
C CYS A 94 0.14 -33.11 22.64
N TYR A 95 -0.13 -32.01 23.36
CA TYR A 95 -0.56 -30.76 22.74
C TYR A 95 0.69 -29.95 22.38
N CYS A 96 0.91 -29.70 21.10
CA CYS A 96 2.13 -29.05 20.62
C CYS A 96 2.02 -27.54 20.59
N THR A 97 3.16 -26.88 20.79
CA THR A 97 3.31 -25.47 20.46
C THR A 97 3.18 -25.30 18.95
N VAL A 98 2.68 -24.15 18.52
CA VAL A 98 2.36 -23.78 17.12
C VAL A 98 3.45 -24.07 16.09
N ASP A 99 4.72 -24.07 16.50
CA ASP A 99 5.85 -24.31 15.61
C ASP A 99 6.22 -25.81 15.50
N TRP A 100 5.50 -26.69 16.20
CA TRP A 100 5.81 -28.10 16.29
C TRP A 100 4.57 -28.98 16.10
N THR A 101 4.78 -30.14 15.50
CA THR A 101 3.77 -31.15 15.22
C THR A 101 4.36 -32.55 15.42
N GLY A 102 3.55 -33.58 15.20
CA GLY A 102 3.89 -34.97 15.51
C GLY A 102 3.39 -35.41 16.89
N ASP A 103 3.35 -36.73 17.11
CA ASP A 103 2.75 -37.34 18.30
C ASP A 103 3.43 -36.91 19.62
N LYS A 104 4.65 -36.40 19.54
CA LYS A 104 5.44 -35.89 20.66
C LYS A 104 6.03 -34.49 20.39
N CYS A 105 5.44 -33.74 19.44
CA CYS A 105 5.90 -32.38 19.09
C CYS A 105 7.35 -32.35 18.59
N GLU A 106 7.79 -33.40 17.89
CA GLU A 106 9.15 -33.62 17.42
C GLU A 106 9.41 -33.10 16.00
N ILE A 107 8.37 -32.76 15.25
CA ILE A 107 8.44 -32.33 13.85
C ILE A 107 8.24 -30.82 13.80
N PRO A 108 9.17 -30.02 13.26
CA PRO A 108 8.95 -28.58 13.12
C PRO A 108 7.94 -28.31 11.99
N VAL A 109 7.02 -27.37 12.23
CA VAL A 109 6.17 -26.77 11.20
C VAL A 109 6.98 -25.73 10.44
N CYS A 110 6.87 -25.68 9.11
CA CYS A 110 7.60 -24.72 8.27
C CYS A 110 6.64 -23.70 7.69
N HIS A 111 6.80 -22.45 8.12
CA HIS A 111 5.99 -21.29 7.76
C HIS A 111 6.47 -20.64 6.46
N ASN A 112 5.70 -19.67 5.95
CA ASN A 112 6.06 -18.81 4.81
C ASN A 112 6.55 -19.57 3.55
N GLY A 113 5.92 -20.69 3.20
CA GLY A 113 6.33 -21.51 2.05
C GLY A 113 7.60 -22.34 2.26
N GLY A 114 8.11 -22.37 3.49
CA GLY A 114 9.24 -23.21 3.90
C GLY A 114 8.94 -24.69 3.71
N THR A 115 9.97 -25.46 3.38
CA THR A 115 9.85 -26.91 3.13
C THR A 115 10.57 -27.71 4.20
N LEU A 116 9.90 -28.72 4.75
CA LEU A 116 10.50 -29.62 5.72
C LEU A 116 11.61 -30.45 5.05
N GLN A 117 12.81 -30.42 5.63
CA GLN A 117 13.95 -31.22 5.23
C GLN A 117 14.34 -32.20 6.34
N VAL A 118 14.37 -33.48 5.99
CA VAL A 118 14.86 -34.54 6.87
C VAL A 118 16.39 -34.59 6.77
N ILE A 119 17.06 -34.47 7.91
CA ILE A 119 18.52 -34.48 8.02
C ILE A 119 18.99 -35.61 8.94
N ALA A 120 20.29 -35.92 8.92
CA ALA A 120 20.87 -36.92 9.82
C ALA A 120 20.85 -36.40 11.27
N GLY A 121 19.77 -36.68 12.00
CA GLY A 121 19.58 -36.24 13.40
C GLY A 121 18.19 -35.64 13.70
N GLY A 122 17.31 -35.47 12.71
CA GLY A 122 15.96 -34.92 12.92
C GLY A 122 15.37 -34.31 11.63
N SER A 123 14.50 -33.32 11.80
CA SER A 123 13.88 -32.57 10.70
C SER A 123 14.09 -31.07 10.92
N ARG A 124 14.26 -30.28 9.86
CA ARG A 124 14.39 -28.81 9.90
C ARG A 124 13.63 -28.14 8.77
N CYS A 125 13.32 -26.86 8.88
CA CYS A 125 12.73 -26.10 7.80
C CYS A 125 13.77 -25.51 6.85
N LYS A 126 13.50 -25.55 5.55
CA LYS A 126 14.24 -24.83 4.51
C LYS A 126 13.39 -23.70 3.97
N CYS A 127 13.84 -22.48 4.20
CA CYS A 127 13.09 -21.28 3.87
C CYS A 127 13.22 -20.89 2.40
N THR A 128 12.16 -20.27 1.89
CA THR A 128 12.13 -19.61 0.58
C THR A 128 12.96 -18.33 0.59
N ALA A 129 13.29 -17.82 -0.60
CA ALA A 129 14.02 -16.56 -0.70
C ALA A 129 13.17 -15.42 -0.11
N GLY A 130 13.75 -14.65 0.81
CA GLY A 130 13.03 -13.64 1.57
C GLY A 130 12.60 -14.08 2.97
N HIS A 131 12.81 -15.34 3.37
CA HIS A 131 12.44 -15.81 4.72
C HIS A 131 13.59 -16.55 5.42
N MET A 132 13.60 -16.53 6.75
CA MET A 132 14.57 -17.20 7.62
C MET A 132 13.93 -17.55 8.97
N GLY A 133 14.72 -18.02 9.93
CA GLY A 133 14.21 -18.53 11.21
C GLY A 133 14.19 -20.06 11.22
N LYS A 134 14.00 -20.65 12.40
CA LYS A 134 14.09 -22.11 12.59
C LYS A 134 12.93 -22.85 11.90
N HIS A 135 11.81 -22.15 11.78
CA HIS A 135 10.56 -22.54 11.19
C HIS A 135 10.22 -21.72 9.94
N CYS A 136 11.15 -20.90 9.42
CA CYS A 136 10.90 -19.94 8.33
C CYS A 136 9.89 -18.84 8.67
N GLU A 137 9.75 -18.57 9.96
CA GLU A 137 8.83 -17.62 10.56
C GLU A 137 9.19 -16.15 10.31
N LEU A 138 10.46 -15.84 9.98
CA LEU A 138 10.95 -14.47 9.84
C LEU A 138 11.08 -14.05 8.37
N CYS A 139 10.63 -12.86 8.00
CA CYS A 139 10.86 -12.27 6.66
C CYS A 139 12.11 -11.35 6.59
N MET A 140 12.76 -11.26 5.43
CA MET A 140 14.08 -10.67 5.18
C MET A 140 14.02 -9.48 4.20
N ILE A 141 14.51 -8.30 4.62
CA ILE A 141 15.00 -7.25 3.72
C ILE A 141 16.41 -6.82 4.14
N LEU A 142 17.30 -6.63 3.16
CA LEU A 142 18.70 -6.24 3.35
C LEU A 142 18.81 -4.71 3.40
N VAL A 143 18.91 -4.10 4.60
CA VAL A 143 19.08 -2.65 4.75
C VAL A 143 20.51 -2.30 5.17
N PHE A 144 21.17 -1.44 4.39
CA PHE A 144 22.46 -0.84 4.73
C PHE A 144 22.26 0.37 5.64
N LEU A 145 22.28 0.18 6.96
CA LEU A 145 22.33 1.30 7.90
C LEU A 145 23.73 1.95 7.88
N MET A 146 23.83 3.17 7.34
CA MET A 146 25.04 3.98 7.46
C MET A 146 25.14 4.60 8.86
N VAL A 147 25.84 3.94 9.78
CA VAL A 147 26.23 4.53 11.07
C VAL A 147 27.74 4.81 11.07
N GLY A 148 28.11 6.01 10.62
CA GLY A 148 29.48 6.54 10.76
C GLY A 148 30.57 5.74 10.04
N ARG A 149 31.82 6.20 10.14
CA ARG A 149 33.01 5.70 9.41
C ARG A 149 33.49 4.29 9.85
N ALA A 150 32.61 3.38 10.22
CA ALA A 150 32.94 1.98 10.48
C ALA A 150 32.23 1.09 9.44
N LYS A 151 32.91 0.04 8.98
CA LYS A 151 32.38 -0.91 7.98
C LYS A 151 31.00 -1.44 8.43
N PRO A 152 30.01 -1.53 7.52
CA PRO A 152 28.66 -1.96 7.87
C PRO A 152 28.68 -3.43 8.32
N LEU A 153 28.11 -3.70 9.49
CA LEU A 153 27.65 -5.03 9.88
C LEU A 153 26.17 -5.12 9.43
N PRO A 154 25.78 -6.08 8.58
CA PRO A 154 24.37 -6.29 8.28
C PRO A 154 23.67 -6.76 9.56
N ARG A 155 22.70 -5.99 10.05
CA ARG A 155 21.70 -6.46 11.02
C ARG A 155 20.42 -6.68 10.25
N LEU A 156 19.92 -7.91 10.25
CA LEU A 156 18.70 -8.31 9.57
C LEU A 156 17.48 -7.86 10.37
N PHE A 157 16.59 -7.11 9.75
CA PHE A 157 15.28 -6.77 10.31
C PHE A 157 14.24 -6.73 9.20
N MET A 158 13.01 -7.14 9.52
CA MET A 158 11.85 -7.02 8.65
C MET A 158 11.39 -5.56 8.62
N HIS A 159 11.38 -4.94 7.43
CA HIS A 159 10.96 -3.56 7.20
C HIS A 159 9.66 -3.50 6.41
N CYS A 160 8.83 -2.49 6.71
CA CYS A 160 7.72 -2.09 5.85
C CYS A 160 8.26 -1.38 4.60
N THR A 161 7.78 -1.78 3.41
CA THR A 161 8.11 -1.10 2.14
C THR A 161 6.99 -0.19 1.67
N GLU A 162 5.78 -0.42 2.18
CA GLU A 162 4.61 0.41 1.95
C GLU A 162 4.18 1.00 3.30
N TYR A 163 4.27 2.32 3.40
CA TYR A 163 3.88 3.05 4.59
C TYR A 163 2.44 3.55 4.41
N GLY A 164 1.56 3.22 5.34
CA GLY A 164 0.29 3.92 5.47
C GLY A 164 0.50 5.35 5.95
N ASP A 165 -0.56 6.16 5.96
CA ASP A 165 -0.51 7.45 6.65
C ASP A 165 -0.05 7.22 8.11
N GLU A 166 0.94 7.98 8.58
CA GLU A 166 1.46 7.91 9.96
C GLU A 166 0.37 8.37 10.96
N VAL A 167 -0.67 7.57 11.14
CA VAL A 167 -1.66 7.78 12.18
C VAL A 167 -1.06 7.22 13.46
N LYS A 168 -0.50 8.09 14.30
CA LYS A 168 -0.23 7.75 15.70
C LYS A 168 -1.56 7.36 16.35
N ARG A 169 -1.87 6.07 16.35
CA ARG A 169 -3.01 5.50 17.07
C ARG A 169 -2.79 5.82 18.55
N SER A 170 -3.77 6.50 19.11
CA SER A 170 -3.72 7.03 20.47
C SER A 170 -5.08 6.87 21.10
N PRO A 171 -5.17 6.52 22.39
CA PRO A 171 -6.45 6.53 23.11
C PRO A 171 -6.98 7.96 23.32
N LEU A 172 -6.26 8.98 22.83
CA LEU A 172 -6.56 10.39 22.94
C LEU A 172 -7.11 10.97 21.63
N GLY A 173 -7.88 12.05 21.74
CA GLY A 173 -8.45 12.75 20.59
C GLY A 173 -9.66 12.05 19.97
N VAL A 174 -10.28 11.11 20.69
CA VAL A 174 -11.49 10.41 20.25
C VAL A 174 -12.73 11.27 20.48
N ASP A 175 -13.84 10.89 19.86
CA ASP A 175 -15.14 11.54 20.06
C ASP A 175 -16.05 10.72 20.96
N PHE A 176 -16.92 11.41 21.70
CA PHE A 176 -18.02 10.82 22.45
C PHE A 176 -19.35 11.25 21.86
N ALA A 177 -20.17 10.28 21.44
CA ALA A 177 -21.49 10.54 20.89
C ALA A 177 -22.60 9.95 21.78
N PHE A 178 -23.61 10.75 22.05
CA PHE A 178 -24.82 10.34 22.77
C PHE A 178 -25.99 10.30 21.80
N VAL A 179 -26.65 9.14 21.68
CA VAL A 179 -27.79 8.92 20.79
C VAL A 179 -29.00 8.57 21.64
N ILE A 180 -29.95 9.50 21.77
CA ILE A 180 -31.03 9.42 22.78
C ILE A 180 -32.39 9.41 22.09
N GLU A 181 -33.17 8.35 22.33
CA GLU A 181 -34.56 8.30 21.87
C GLU A 181 -35.47 9.19 22.72
N SER A 182 -36.36 9.94 22.07
CA SER A 182 -37.44 10.68 22.71
C SER A 182 -38.60 9.74 23.03
N ASN A 183 -38.58 9.15 24.23
CA ASN A 183 -39.61 8.21 24.67
C ASN A 183 -39.92 8.37 26.17
N LYS A 184 -41.21 8.28 26.55
CA LYS A 184 -41.63 8.40 27.95
C LYS A 184 -41.03 7.31 28.83
N ILE A 185 -40.73 6.14 28.27
CA ILE A 185 -40.11 5.03 28.99
C ILE A 185 -38.71 5.44 29.49
N LEU A 186 -38.01 6.30 28.75
CA LEU A 186 -36.70 6.83 29.11
C LEU A 186 -36.76 8.07 30.00
N ALA A 187 -37.93 8.57 30.40
CA ALA A 187 -38.05 9.84 31.13
C ALA A 187 -37.23 9.89 32.44
N SER A 188 -37.09 8.75 33.14
CA SER A 188 -36.20 8.66 34.31
C SER A 188 -34.74 8.73 33.91
N GLY A 189 -34.33 7.96 32.90
CA GLY A 189 -32.94 7.93 32.43
C GLY A 189 -32.48 9.24 31.79
N THR A 190 -33.36 9.96 31.08
CA THR A 190 -33.06 11.30 30.54
C THR A 190 -32.95 12.33 31.64
N ASN A 191 -33.77 12.23 32.70
CA ASN A 191 -33.62 13.08 33.89
C ASN A 191 -32.33 12.78 34.66
N ASP A 192 -31.96 11.51 34.79
CA ASP A 192 -30.69 11.11 35.41
C ASP A 192 -29.50 11.62 34.59
N LEU A 193 -29.54 11.51 33.26
CA LEU A 193 -28.51 12.08 32.38
C LEU A 193 -28.44 13.61 32.50
N GLN A 194 -29.59 14.29 32.50
CA GLN A 194 -29.66 15.75 32.65
C GLN A 194 -28.97 16.23 33.93
N ASN A 195 -29.13 15.50 35.03
CA ASN A 195 -28.53 15.82 36.32
C ASN A 195 -27.06 15.39 36.40
N TYR A 196 -26.69 14.28 35.75
CA TYR A 196 -25.37 13.66 35.93
C TYR A 196 -24.34 13.99 34.84
N ILE A 197 -24.75 14.57 33.70
CA ILE A 197 -23.85 14.84 32.57
C ILE A 197 -22.65 15.73 32.94
N GLY A 198 -22.84 16.69 33.84
CA GLY A 198 -21.74 17.53 34.34
C GLY A 198 -20.66 16.70 35.03
N THR A 199 -21.07 15.74 35.85
CA THR A 199 -20.17 14.79 36.55
C THR A 199 -19.47 13.86 35.56
N ILE A 200 -20.17 13.37 34.54
CA ILE A 200 -19.57 12.50 33.51
C ILE A 200 -18.44 13.24 32.78
N VAL A 201 -18.72 14.45 32.26
CA VAL A 201 -17.72 15.24 31.52
C VAL A 201 -16.54 15.65 32.42
N ARG A 202 -16.82 15.92 33.70
CA ARG A 202 -15.79 16.16 34.71
C ARG A 202 -14.89 14.95 34.88
N ASP A 203 -15.44 13.76 35.07
CA ASP A 203 -14.65 12.54 35.29
C ASP A 203 -13.82 12.15 34.08
N ILE A 204 -14.36 12.32 32.88
CA ILE A 204 -13.63 12.17 31.61
C ILE A 204 -12.39 13.08 31.60
N ASN A 205 -12.56 14.37 31.94
CA ASN A 205 -11.45 15.32 31.97
C ASN A 205 -10.42 14.99 33.05
N LEU A 206 -10.82 14.33 34.14
CA LEU A 206 -9.92 13.94 35.22
C LEU A 206 -9.05 12.74 34.89
N GLN A 207 -9.56 11.84 34.06
CA GLN A 207 -8.77 10.73 33.57
C GLN A 207 -7.70 11.23 32.60
N HIS A 208 -8.08 12.02 31.60
CA HIS A 208 -7.11 12.72 30.76
C HIS A 208 -7.72 13.92 30.00
N PRO A 209 -7.11 15.12 30.03
CA PRO A 209 -7.68 16.34 29.43
C PRO A 209 -7.72 16.32 27.90
N ASN A 210 -6.91 15.48 27.24
CA ASN A 210 -6.95 15.28 25.79
C ASN A 210 -7.63 13.98 25.38
N TRP A 211 -8.33 13.28 26.29
CA TRP A 211 -9.04 12.06 25.90
C TRP A 211 -10.07 12.36 24.81
N ILE A 212 -10.94 13.34 25.05
CA ILE A 212 -12.04 13.67 24.14
C ILE A 212 -11.74 14.93 23.34
N ALA A 213 -11.85 14.84 22.01
CA ALA A 213 -11.75 15.96 21.09
C ALA A 213 -13.09 16.67 20.91
N ARG A 214 -14.19 15.91 20.72
CA ARG A 214 -15.53 16.44 20.48
C ARG A 214 -16.60 15.62 21.19
N TYR A 215 -17.67 16.30 21.56
CA TYR A 215 -18.90 15.72 22.07
C TYR A 215 -20.01 15.89 21.04
N LEU A 216 -20.70 14.80 20.72
CA LEU A 216 -21.82 14.79 19.78
C LEU A 216 -23.08 14.34 20.50
N LEU A 217 -24.21 14.95 20.16
CA LEU A 217 -25.53 14.62 20.71
C LEU A 217 -26.51 14.50 19.56
N VAL A 218 -27.25 13.40 19.52
CA VAL A 218 -28.32 13.15 18.55
C VAL A 218 -29.57 12.69 19.30
N THR A 219 -30.70 13.31 18.97
CA THR A 219 -32.01 12.89 19.48
C THR A 219 -32.95 12.53 18.35
N TYR A 220 -33.76 11.49 18.55
CA TYR A 220 -34.65 10.96 17.51
C TYR A 220 -35.95 10.41 18.12
N ASP A 221 -36.98 10.26 17.29
CA ASP A 221 -38.22 9.57 17.66
C ASP A 221 -38.64 8.52 16.59
N ASP A 222 -39.91 8.14 16.59
CA ASP A 222 -40.50 7.21 15.62
C ASP A 222 -40.79 7.84 14.24
N LYS A 223 -40.54 9.13 14.07
CA LYS A 223 -40.82 9.87 12.83
C LYS A 223 -39.55 10.42 12.20
N ASP A 224 -38.74 11.17 12.95
CA ASP A 224 -37.61 11.92 12.43
C ASP A 224 -36.44 12.04 13.41
N LEU A 225 -35.29 12.44 12.87
CA LEU A 225 -34.19 13.00 13.65
C LEU A 225 -34.65 14.37 14.17
N ILE A 226 -34.71 14.52 15.49
CA ILE A 226 -35.26 15.71 16.13
C ILE A 226 -34.21 16.82 16.15
N ASN A 227 -33.03 16.54 16.71
CA ASN A 227 -31.94 17.50 16.84
C ASN A 227 -30.58 16.80 16.83
N SER A 228 -29.55 17.54 16.43
CA SER A 228 -28.16 17.13 16.57
C SER A 228 -27.26 18.32 16.89
N THR A 229 -26.26 18.10 17.75
CA THR A 229 -25.21 19.09 18.04
C THR A 229 -23.84 18.44 18.08
N ILE A 230 -22.82 19.21 17.71
CA ILE A 230 -21.41 18.86 17.82
C ILE A 230 -20.74 20.01 18.56
N ARG A 231 -20.01 19.70 19.62
CA ARG A 231 -19.25 20.65 20.43
C ARG A 231 -17.82 20.21 20.53
N SER A 232 -16.89 21.14 20.37
CA SER A 232 -15.48 20.88 20.68
C SER A 232 -15.30 20.72 22.19
N ARG A 233 -14.17 20.12 22.60
CA ARG A 233 -13.77 20.03 24.01
C ARG A 233 -13.75 21.39 24.74
N ASP A 234 -13.48 22.48 24.03
CA ASP A 234 -13.41 23.80 24.64
C ASP A 234 -14.82 24.41 24.89
N GLU A 235 -15.87 23.76 24.39
CA GLU A 235 -17.28 24.20 24.48
C GLU A 235 -18.11 23.30 25.43
N ILE A 236 -17.50 22.77 26.50
CA ILE A 236 -18.15 21.83 27.44
C ILE A 236 -19.43 22.39 28.06
N ASP A 237 -19.44 23.66 28.47
CA ASP A 237 -20.65 24.26 29.08
C ASP A 237 -21.81 24.32 28.07
N ALA A 238 -21.51 24.55 26.79
CA ALA A 238 -22.51 24.54 25.72
C ALA A 238 -23.02 23.11 25.47
N PHE A 239 -22.15 22.10 25.51
CA PHE A 239 -22.56 20.70 25.42
C PHE A 239 -23.47 20.28 26.57
N ILE A 240 -23.11 20.60 27.81
CA ILE A 240 -23.93 20.33 28.99
C ILE A 240 -25.30 21.02 28.85
N ALA A 241 -25.33 22.28 28.40
CA ALA A 241 -26.57 23.00 28.15
C ALA A 241 -27.41 22.35 27.04
N ASP A 242 -26.80 21.89 25.95
CA ASP A 242 -27.49 21.17 24.87
C ASP A 242 -28.15 19.89 25.40
N VAL A 243 -27.43 19.08 26.17
CA VAL A 243 -27.98 17.85 26.78
C VAL A 243 -29.17 18.18 27.68
N LYS A 244 -29.05 19.19 28.55
CA LYS A 244 -30.13 19.59 29.47
C LYS A 244 -31.37 20.07 28.71
N ASN A 245 -31.19 20.99 27.76
CA ASN A 245 -32.28 21.53 26.95
C ASN A 245 -32.98 20.44 26.14
N MET A 246 -32.22 19.51 25.55
CA MET A 246 -32.79 18.41 24.76
C MET A 246 -33.54 17.40 25.64
N CYS A 247 -33.03 17.09 26.83
CA CYS A 247 -33.73 16.21 27.78
C CYS A 247 -35.06 16.82 28.26
N ASP A 248 -35.14 18.15 28.39
CA ASP A 248 -36.39 18.83 28.72
C ASP A 248 -37.41 18.81 27.57
N LEU A 249 -36.95 18.92 26.33
CA LEU A 249 -37.78 18.80 25.14
C LEU A 249 -38.25 17.35 24.89
N ASN A 250 -37.47 16.35 25.31
CA ASN A 250 -37.72 14.92 25.12
C ASN A 250 -38.56 14.28 26.24
N LYS A 251 -39.73 14.87 26.54
CA LYS A 251 -40.67 14.34 27.56
C LYS A 251 -42.06 14.08 26.95
N PRO A 252 -42.22 13.11 26.03
CA PRO A 252 -43.52 12.80 25.42
C PRO A 252 -44.52 12.27 26.47
N GLU A 253 -45.81 12.62 26.32
CA GLU A 253 -46.84 12.29 27.31
C GLU A 253 -47.24 10.81 27.34
N THR A 254 -46.96 10.05 26.27
CA THR A 254 -47.39 8.65 26.10
C THR A 254 -46.20 7.73 25.84
N PRO A 255 -46.12 6.57 26.53
CA PRO A 255 -45.06 5.61 26.31
C PRO A 255 -45.28 4.83 25.01
N VAL A 256 -44.20 4.60 24.28
CA VAL A 256 -44.25 3.88 23.01
C VAL A 256 -43.35 2.66 23.08
N TYR A 257 -43.96 1.47 22.99
CA TYR A 257 -43.25 0.20 23.21
C TYR A 257 -42.84 -0.50 21.90
N ALA A 258 -43.69 -0.45 20.87
CA ALA A 258 -43.55 -1.24 19.64
C ALA A 258 -43.75 -0.39 18.36
N SER A 259 -43.35 0.88 18.37
CA SER A 259 -43.34 1.69 17.14
C SER A 259 -41.98 1.60 16.46
N GLY A 260 -41.96 1.81 15.14
CA GLY A 260 -40.76 1.76 14.33
C GLY A 260 -39.78 2.89 14.64
N SER A 261 -39.03 2.76 15.73
CA SER A 261 -38.00 3.73 16.09
C SER A 261 -36.92 3.79 15.01
N ARG A 262 -36.48 5.01 14.69
CA ARG A 262 -35.49 5.26 13.63
C ARG A 262 -34.04 5.19 14.15
N LEU A 263 -33.77 4.26 15.07
CA LEU A 263 -32.44 4.07 15.68
C LEU A 263 -31.35 3.94 14.62
N TRP A 264 -31.56 3.12 13.58
CA TRP A 264 -30.56 2.89 12.54
C TRP A 264 -30.27 4.14 11.71
N ASP A 265 -31.25 5.00 11.48
CA ASP A 265 -31.03 6.25 10.75
C ASP A 265 -30.25 7.26 11.61
N ALA A 266 -30.49 7.26 12.93
CA ALA A 266 -29.70 8.04 13.87
C ALA A 266 -28.25 7.55 13.99
N LEU A 267 -28.06 6.23 14.00
CA LEU A 267 -26.74 5.62 13.97
C LEU A 267 -26.01 5.92 12.66
N GLU A 268 -26.68 5.81 11.51
CA GLU A 268 -26.08 6.12 10.21
C GLU A 268 -25.64 7.59 10.12
N TYR A 269 -26.49 8.51 10.62
CA TYR A 269 -26.16 9.92 10.68
C TYR A 269 -24.92 10.22 11.55
N ILE A 270 -24.80 9.57 12.71
CA ILE A 270 -23.71 9.85 13.64
C ILE A 270 -22.40 9.16 13.24
N THR A 271 -22.46 7.93 12.71
CA THR A 271 -21.27 7.19 12.26
C THR A 271 -20.59 7.87 11.08
N ALA A 272 -21.32 8.65 10.28
CA ALA A 272 -20.76 9.45 9.19
C ALA A 272 -19.97 10.69 9.67
N GLN A 273 -20.06 11.07 10.95
CA GLN A 273 -19.50 12.34 11.47
C GLN A 273 -18.52 12.19 12.62
N ILE A 274 -18.61 11.09 13.37
CA ILE A 274 -17.71 10.78 14.48
C ILE A 274 -16.28 10.58 13.98
N ASN A 275 -15.25 10.56 14.83
CA ASN A 275 -13.88 10.18 14.47
C ASN A 275 -13.68 8.65 14.60
N ASP A 276 -12.53 8.15 14.13
CA ASP A 276 -12.16 6.75 14.31
C ASP A 276 -11.87 6.46 15.79
N ASP A 277 -11.90 5.18 16.19
CA ASP A 277 -11.65 4.69 17.57
C ASP A 277 -12.57 5.32 18.65
N SER A 278 -13.68 5.94 18.22
CA SER A 278 -14.55 6.75 19.06
C SER A 278 -15.71 5.97 19.67
N PHE A 279 -16.43 6.58 20.61
CA PHE A 279 -17.45 5.90 21.42
C PHE A 279 -18.85 6.44 21.14
N ILE A 280 -19.82 5.53 20.98
CA ILE A 280 -21.24 5.86 20.88
C ILE A 280 -21.98 5.24 22.07
N PHE A 281 -22.74 6.06 22.79
CA PHE A 281 -23.63 5.66 23.88
C PHE A 281 -25.08 5.89 23.47
N VAL A 282 -25.80 4.79 23.27
CA VAL A 282 -27.21 4.79 22.86
C VAL A 282 -28.10 4.69 24.10
N MET A 283 -29.11 5.54 24.22
CA MET A 283 -30.19 5.44 25.20
C MET A 283 -31.50 5.16 24.47
N HIS A 284 -32.06 3.96 24.67
CA HIS A 284 -33.18 3.44 23.86
C HIS A 284 -34.32 2.87 24.72
N GLY A 285 -35.57 3.07 24.30
CA GLY A 285 -36.76 2.76 25.09
C GLY A 285 -37.91 2.14 24.30
N SER A 286 -37.72 1.79 23.03
CA SER A 286 -38.69 1.05 22.21
C SER A 286 -38.01 -0.04 21.39
N GLU A 287 -38.76 -0.89 20.69
CA GLU A 287 -38.16 -1.85 19.76
C GLU A 287 -37.59 -1.16 18.50
N PRO A 288 -36.33 -1.39 18.11
CA PRO A 288 -35.76 -0.89 16.86
C PRO A 288 -36.56 -1.31 15.63
N GLN A 289 -36.93 -0.37 14.75
CA GLN A 289 -37.45 -0.77 13.43
C GLN A 289 -36.34 -1.44 12.63
N GLN A 290 -36.55 -2.68 12.16
CA GLN A 290 -35.58 -3.31 11.27
C GLN A 290 -35.63 -2.64 9.87
N ASN A 291 -34.76 -1.66 9.64
CA ASN A 291 -34.45 -1.11 8.32
C ASN A 291 -33.13 -1.74 7.85
N SER A 292 -33.22 -2.74 6.97
CA SER A 292 -32.05 -3.51 6.56
C SER A 292 -30.97 -2.68 5.87
N VAL A 293 -31.32 -1.60 5.17
CA VAL A 293 -30.33 -0.78 4.44
C VAL A 293 -29.46 0.03 5.40
N SER A 294 -30.06 0.82 6.29
CA SER A 294 -29.33 1.62 7.27
C SER A 294 -28.56 0.74 8.26
N TYR A 295 -29.08 -0.43 8.62
CA TYR A 295 -28.40 -1.38 9.52
C TYR A 295 -27.04 -1.86 8.97
N TYR A 296 -26.99 -2.34 7.72
CA TYR A 296 -25.73 -2.81 7.12
C TYR A 296 -24.73 -1.66 6.88
N SER A 297 -25.24 -0.48 6.53
CA SER A 297 -24.44 0.76 6.44
C SER A 297 -23.73 1.03 7.78
N VAL A 298 -24.49 1.04 8.88
CA VAL A 298 -23.99 1.26 10.24
C VAL A 298 -22.97 0.21 10.67
N ILE A 299 -23.23 -1.08 10.44
CA ILE A 299 -22.28 -2.16 10.77
C ILE A 299 -20.93 -1.94 10.07
N ASN A 300 -20.97 -1.59 8.78
CA ASN A 300 -19.76 -1.38 8.01
C ASN A 300 -18.98 -0.15 8.50
N GLU A 301 -19.66 0.97 8.77
CA GLU A 301 -19.01 2.16 9.32
C GLU A 301 -18.42 1.90 10.70
N ILE A 302 -19.15 1.26 11.61
CA ILE A 302 -18.66 0.91 12.94
C ILE A 302 -17.40 0.03 12.85
N SER A 303 -17.42 -0.98 11.99
CA SER A 303 -16.29 -1.88 11.80
C SER A 303 -15.09 -1.21 11.12
N ASN A 304 -15.31 -0.38 10.10
CA ASN A 304 -14.24 0.27 9.34
C ASN A 304 -13.54 1.36 10.17
N ARG A 305 -14.24 1.95 11.13
CA ARG A 305 -13.75 3.09 11.91
C ARG A 305 -13.42 2.73 13.35
N HIS A 306 -13.49 1.45 13.70
CA HIS A 306 -13.26 0.92 15.05
C HIS A 306 -14.08 1.63 16.14
N ILE A 307 -15.33 1.97 15.83
CA ILE A 307 -16.21 2.66 16.77
C ILE A 307 -16.66 1.66 17.83
N THR A 308 -16.58 2.01 19.11
CA THR A 308 -17.15 1.22 20.21
C THR A 308 -18.58 1.67 20.50
N LEU A 309 -19.56 0.78 20.32
CA LEU A 309 -20.98 1.07 20.54
C LEU A 309 -21.47 0.42 21.84
N ASN A 310 -21.95 1.25 22.77
CA ASN A 310 -22.61 0.82 24.00
C ASN A 310 -24.08 1.26 23.97
N ALA A 311 -24.98 0.39 24.41
CA ALA A 311 -26.40 0.70 24.47
C ALA A 311 -26.93 0.51 25.89
N PHE A 312 -27.71 1.47 26.37
CA PHE A 312 -28.47 1.41 27.61
C PHE A 312 -29.94 1.48 27.22
N TYR A 313 -30.66 0.36 27.36
CA TYR A 313 -32.08 0.34 27.06
C TYR A 313 -32.94 -0.02 28.26
N ALA A 314 -34.05 0.70 28.40
CA ALA A 314 -34.95 0.54 29.53
C ALA A 314 -35.64 -0.82 29.48
N PHE A 315 -35.75 -1.50 30.62
CA PHE A 315 -36.50 -2.75 30.73
C PHE A 315 -38.02 -2.52 30.69
N SER A 316 -38.74 -3.34 29.91
CA SER A 316 -40.18 -3.50 30.03
C SER A 316 -40.62 -4.92 29.68
N ASP A 317 -41.53 -5.50 30.48
CA ASP A 317 -42.21 -6.78 30.20
C ASP A 317 -43.04 -6.78 28.91
N LYS A 318 -43.25 -5.60 28.31
CA LYS A 318 -44.01 -5.42 27.07
C LYS A 318 -43.17 -5.55 25.80
N PHE A 319 -41.85 -5.58 25.91
CA PHE A 319 -40.98 -5.76 24.76
C PHE A 319 -40.92 -7.23 24.34
N ASN A 320 -40.84 -7.45 23.04
CA ASN A 320 -40.45 -8.71 22.46
C ASN A 320 -38.94 -8.91 22.66
N GLU A 321 -38.54 -10.03 23.27
CA GLU A 321 -37.12 -10.37 23.48
C GLU A 321 -36.31 -10.37 22.18
N ASN A 322 -36.94 -10.62 21.04
CA ASN A 322 -36.27 -10.63 19.74
C ASN A 322 -36.04 -9.23 19.13
N GLY A 323 -36.64 -8.17 19.68
CA GLY A 323 -36.57 -6.82 19.12
C GLY A 323 -35.16 -6.21 19.15
N PHE A 324 -34.34 -6.57 20.15
CA PHE A 324 -33.03 -5.94 20.42
C PHE A 324 -31.83 -6.75 19.94
N VAL A 325 -32.03 -7.98 19.43
CA VAL A 325 -30.94 -8.89 19.03
C VAL A 325 -29.93 -8.25 18.07
N ALA A 326 -30.41 -7.44 17.13
CA ALA A 326 -29.54 -6.75 16.17
C ALA A 326 -28.68 -5.66 16.83
N LEU A 327 -29.22 -4.94 17.83
CA LEU A 327 -28.50 -3.94 18.60
C LEU A 327 -27.49 -4.61 19.55
N ASP A 328 -27.92 -5.66 20.25
CA ASP A 328 -27.05 -6.44 21.14
C ASP A 328 -25.86 -7.01 20.35
N SER A 329 -26.12 -7.64 19.20
CA SER A 329 -25.08 -8.16 18.32
C SER A 329 -24.15 -7.04 17.83
N LEU A 330 -24.68 -5.88 17.45
CA LEU A 330 -23.86 -4.76 16.96
C LEU A 330 -22.93 -4.25 18.06
N CYS A 331 -23.46 -4.01 19.26
CA CYS A 331 -22.69 -3.60 20.43
C CYS A 331 -21.56 -4.60 20.72
N GLU A 332 -21.86 -5.90 20.78
CA GLU A 332 -20.85 -6.93 21.03
C GLU A 332 -19.78 -6.98 19.92
N THR A 333 -20.17 -6.83 18.65
CA THR A 333 -19.21 -6.82 17.52
C THR A 333 -18.32 -5.59 17.46
N SER A 334 -18.77 -4.49 18.07
CA SER A 334 -18.01 -3.25 18.18
C SER A 334 -17.03 -3.23 19.37
N GLY A 335 -16.99 -4.29 20.19
CA GLY A 335 -16.23 -4.34 21.44
C GLY A 335 -16.93 -3.65 22.62
N GLY A 336 -18.11 -3.08 22.41
CA GLY A 336 -18.99 -2.53 23.45
C GLY A 336 -19.98 -3.55 23.98
N ARG A 337 -21.03 -3.08 24.66
CA ARG A 337 -22.07 -3.92 25.27
C ARG A 337 -23.42 -3.23 25.31
N ALA A 338 -24.47 -4.01 25.17
CA ALA A 338 -25.84 -3.57 25.37
C ALA A 338 -26.31 -4.00 26.77
N TYR A 339 -26.79 -3.03 27.55
CA TYR A 339 -27.23 -3.18 28.92
C TYR A 339 -28.72 -2.91 28.99
N LYS A 340 -29.45 -3.94 29.42
CA LYS A 340 -30.84 -3.86 29.81
C LYS A 340 -30.91 -3.30 31.23
N ILE A 341 -31.45 -2.10 31.40
CA ILE A 341 -31.40 -1.38 32.68
C ILE A 341 -32.80 -1.10 33.21
N HIS A 342 -33.05 -1.41 34.49
CA HIS A 342 -34.28 -0.98 35.15
C HIS A 342 -34.28 0.56 35.32
N PRO A 343 -35.41 1.27 35.11
CA PRO A 343 -35.43 2.74 35.14
C PRO A 343 -34.86 3.40 36.41
N SER A 344 -34.98 2.74 37.58
CA SER A 344 -34.40 3.24 38.84
C SER A 344 -32.88 3.11 38.94
N SER A 345 -32.26 2.32 38.05
CA SER A 345 -30.84 1.98 38.07
C SER A 345 -30.08 2.68 36.93
N PHE A 346 -30.74 3.60 36.22
CA PHE A 346 -30.17 4.28 35.05
C PHE A 346 -28.96 5.14 35.42
N VAL A 347 -29.03 5.86 36.55
CA VAL A 347 -27.88 6.63 37.07
C VAL A 347 -26.62 5.77 37.23
N SER A 348 -26.73 4.53 37.72
CA SER A 348 -25.59 3.60 37.87
C SER A 348 -24.96 3.24 36.53
N ALA A 349 -25.77 3.05 35.48
CA ALA A 349 -25.26 2.75 34.14
C ALA A 349 -24.46 3.93 33.56
N LEU A 350 -24.91 5.17 33.81
CA LEU A 350 -24.20 6.37 33.38
C LEU A 350 -22.83 6.53 34.06
N GLN A 351 -22.68 6.03 35.28
CA GLN A 351 -21.42 6.06 36.03
C GLN A 351 -20.33 5.18 35.40
N MET A 352 -20.69 4.27 34.49
CA MET A 352 -19.73 3.44 33.77
C MET A 352 -19.03 4.19 32.64
N ILE A 353 -19.59 5.28 32.12
CA ILE A 353 -19.07 5.96 30.92
C ILE A 353 -17.59 6.37 31.08
N PRO A 354 -17.16 6.99 32.20
CA PRO A 354 -15.75 7.30 32.41
C PRO A 354 -14.87 6.04 32.49
N SER A 355 -15.38 4.88 32.93
CA SER A 355 -14.56 3.66 33.05
C SER A 355 -14.06 3.09 31.71
N TYR A 356 -14.46 3.66 30.57
CA TYR A 356 -13.99 3.24 29.24
C TYR A 356 -12.61 3.79 28.84
N TYR A 357 -12.07 4.80 29.54
CA TYR A 357 -10.72 5.30 29.24
C TYR A 357 -9.68 4.21 29.44
N MET A 358 -8.93 3.87 28.40
CA MET A 358 -7.92 2.79 28.42
C MET A 358 -8.46 1.44 28.91
N SER A 359 -9.78 1.24 28.77
CA SER A 359 -10.46 0.02 29.15
C SER A 359 -10.39 -0.98 28.02
N SER A 360 -9.76 -2.11 28.27
CA SER A 360 -9.62 -3.18 27.30
C SER A 360 -10.47 -4.38 27.68
N LEU A 361 -11.09 -5.00 26.68
CA LEU A 361 -11.74 -6.29 26.84
C LEU A 361 -10.66 -7.37 27.04
N VAL A 362 -10.83 -8.20 28.06
CA VAL A 362 -9.85 -9.24 28.44
C VAL A 362 -10.44 -10.62 28.27
N TYR A 363 -11.69 -10.80 28.65
CA TYR A 363 -12.37 -12.09 28.58
C TYR A 363 -13.88 -11.90 28.43
N VAL A 364 -14.51 -12.77 27.64
CA VAL A 364 -15.97 -12.89 27.51
C VAL A 364 -16.31 -14.37 27.42
N HIS A 365 -17.31 -14.84 28.16
CA HIS A 365 -17.87 -16.17 27.96
C HIS A 365 -19.34 -16.23 28.34
N LYS A 366 -20.12 -16.93 27.52
CA LYS A 366 -21.55 -17.21 27.73
C LYS A 366 -21.68 -18.66 28.16
N PHE A 367 -22.26 -18.88 29.34
CA PHE A 367 -22.51 -20.20 29.90
C PHE A 367 -24.01 -20.50 29.82
N ASP A 368 -24.35 -21.71 29.39
CA ASP A 368 -25.74 -22.19 29.34
C ASP A 368 -26.32 -22.47 30.74
N ASP A 369 -25.48 -22.74 31.74
CA ASP A 369 -25.94 -23.00 33.11
C ASP A 369 -24.88 -22.59 34.15
N CYS A 370 -25.23 -21.59 34.96
CA CYS A 370 -24.45 -21.07 36.09
C CYS A 370 -25.12 -21.33 37.44
N SER A 371 -26.15 -22.19 37.50
CA SER A 371 -26.72 -22.67 38.76
C SER A 371 -25.68 -23.49 39.56
N SER A 372 -24.79 -24.17 38.83
CA SER A 372 -23.53 -24.68 39.34
C SER A 372 -22.45 -23.60 39.21
N GLN A 373 -21.54 -23.57 40.19
CA GLN A 373 -20.48 -22.56 40.23
C GLN A 373 -19.56 -22.70 39.00
N GLN A 374 -19.48 -21.65 38.19
CA GLN A 374 -18.56 -21.53 37.06
C GLN A 374 -17.29 -20.81 37.50
N THR A 375 -16.17 -21.09 36.84
CA THR A 375 -14.87 -20.45 37.12
C THR A 375 -14.26 -19.90 35.84
N VAL A 376 -13.82 -18.64 35.88
CA VAL A 376 -13.22 -17.94 34.74
C VAL A 376 -11.86 -17.40 35.16
N TYR A 377 -10.83 -17.62 34.34
CA TYR A 377 -9.47 -17.16 34.59
C TYR A 377 -9.07 -16.02 33.64
N PHE A 378 -8.31 -15.05 34.13
CA PHE A 378 -7.78 -13.95 33.35
C PHE A 378 -6.44 -13.45 33.93
N PRO A 379 -5.46 -13.05 33.11
CA PRO A 379 -4.21 -12.47 33.56
C PRO A 379 -4.37 -10.98 33.88
N ILE A 380 -3.59 -10.51 34.84
CA ILE A 380 -3.45 -9.10 35.21
C ILE A 380 -1.98 -8.69 35.00
N ASP A 381 -1.81 -7.60 34.25
CA ASP A 381 -0.51 -7.02 33.90
C ASP A 381 -0.08 -5.92 34.88
N SER A 382 1.20 -5.54 34.82
CA SER A 382 1.78 -4.60 35.80
C SER A 382 1.14 -3.21 35.77
N TYR A 383 0.55 -2.83 34.63
CA TYR A 383 -0.04 -1.51 34.39
C TYR A 383 -1.53 -1.45 34.71
N THR A 384 -2.13 -2.58 35.09
CA THR A 384 -3.55 -2.62 35.42
C THR A 384 -3.84 -1.83 36.70
N GLN A 385 -4.76 -0.86 36.59
CA GLN A 385 -5.21 -0.01 37.70
C GLN A 385 -6.59 -0.39 38.21
N SER A 386 -7.45 -0.94 37.34
CA SER A 386 -8.77 -1.44 37.74
C SER A 386 -9.22 -2.64 36.90
N ILE A 387 -10.08 -3.47 37.48
CA ILE A 387 -10.72 -4.62 36.86
C ILE A 387 -12.23 -4.40 36.96
N GLN A 388 -12.93 -4.43 35.84
CA GLN A 388 -14.38 -4.37 35.78
C GLN A 388 -14.94 -5.74 35.40
N LEU A 389 -15.79 -6.28 36.26
CA LEU A 389 -16.49 -7.55 36.10
C LEU A 389 -17.95 -7.27 35.76
N ASN A 390 -18.32 -7.57 34.52
CA ASN A 390 -19.67 -7.39 34.00
C ASN A 390 -20.35 -8.76 33.91
N ILE A 391 -21.23 -9.04 34.88
CA ILE A 391 -21.93 -10.32 34.98
C ILE A 391 -23.40 -10.13 34.63
N PHE A 392 -23.91 -10.97 33.74
CA PHE A 392 -25.34 -11.10 33.50
C PHE A 392 -25.82 -12.46 33.98
N GLY A 393 -26.82 -12.50 34.84
CA GLY A 393 -27.46 -13.71 35.33
C GLY A 393 -28.40 -13.43 36.51
N TYR A 394 -29.46 -14.21 36.62
CA TYR A 394 -30.46 -14.00 37.68
C TYR A 394 -29.84 -14.20 39.07
N LYS A 395 -29.89 -13.14 39.89
CA LYS A 395 -29.28 -13.06 41.23
C LYS A 395 -27.83 -13.59 41.26
N SER A 396 -27.04 -13.19 40.28
CA SER A 396 -25.65 -13.61 40.18
C SER A 396 -24.83 -13.21 41.42
N THR A 397 -24.02 -14.16 41.90
CA THR A 397 -23.00 -13.97 42.93
C THR A 397 -21.61 -14.17 42.34
N MET A 398 -20.62 -13.45 42.88
CA MET A 398 -19.24 -13.53 42.41
C MET A 398 -18.24 -13.46 43.56
N ASP A 399 -17.20 -14.28 43.48
CA ASP A 399 -16.02 -14.25 44.36
C ASP A 399 -14.76 -14.18 43.50
N VAL A 400 -13.82 -13.30 43.88
CA VAL A 400 -12.59 -13.01 43.12
C VAL A 400 -11.39 -13.50 43.91
N PHE A 401 -10.48 -14.16 43.22
CA PHE A 401 -9.31 -14.79 43.81
C PHE A 401 -8.03 -14.27 43.16
N LYS A 402 -7.04 -14.02 44.01
CA LYS A 402 -5.68 -13.64 43.65
C LYS A 402 -4.90 -14.84 43.07
N PRO A 403 -3.75 -14.62 42.41
CA PRO A 403 -2.94 -15.69 41.85
C PRO A 403 -2.46 -16.73 42.87
N ASP A 404 -2.29 -16.33 44.14
CA ASP A 404 -1.91 -17.20 45.25
C ASP A 404 -3.07 -18.09 45.78
N GLY A 405 -4.30 -17.86 45.30
CA GLY A 405 -5.52 -18.55 45.70
C GLY A 405 -6.24 -17.95 46.91
N SER A 406 -5.75 -16.84 47.46
CA SER A 406 -6.48 -16.09 48.47
C SER A 406 -7.67 -15.34 47.87
N LEU A 407 -8.74 -15.19 48.66
CA LEU A 407 -9.89 -14.37 48.29
C LEU A 407 -9.48 -12.89 48.33
N PHE A 408 -9.85 -12.13 47.30
CA PHE A 408 -9.60 -10.69 47.25
C PHE A 408 -10.40 -9.95 48.33
N ASN A 409 -9.76 -8.99 49.02
CA ASN A 409 -10.38 -8.20 50.08
C ASN A 409 -11.39 -7.19 49.50
N GLN A 410 -12.60 -7.13 50.07
CA GLN A 410 -13.71 -6.34 49.54
C GLN A 410 -13.57 -4.81 49.74
N ASP A 411 -12.60 -4.34 50.55
CA ASP A 411 -12.43 -2.91 50.84
C ASP A 411 -12.06 -2.05 49.59
N SER A 412 -11.64 -2.69 48.50
CA SER A 412 -11.29 -2.06 47.21
C SER A 412 -12.23 -2.45 46.05
N ALA A 413 -13.34 -3.12 46.35
CA ALA A 413 -14.33 -3.55 45.37
C ALA A 413 -15.66 -2.80 45.56
N TYR A 414 -16.23 -2.31 44.45
CA TYR A 414 -17.46 -1.52 44.45
C TYR A 414 -18.43 -2.06 43.39
N ASP A 415 -19.66 -2.35 43.80
CA ASP A 415 -20.74 -2.64 42.84
C ASP A 415 -21.23 -1.31 42.24
N ILE A 416 -20.91 -1.06 40.97
CA ILE A 416 -21.43 0.10 40.22
C ILE A 416 -22.93 -0.07 40.00
N LEU A 417 -23.34 -1.30 39.66
CA LEU A 417 -24.72 -1.68 39.41
C LEU A 417 -24.96 -3.08 39.98
N ASP A 418 -25.99 -3.25 40.82
CA ASP A 418 -26.57 -4.56 41.13
C ASP A 418 -28.07 -4.52 40.86
N ASP A 419 -28.42 -4.95 39.65
CA ASP A 419 -29.79 -5.13 39.18
C ASP A 419 -30.03 -6.58 38.76
N SER A 420 -29.28 -7.49 39.38
CA SER A 420 -29.30 -8.93 39.09
C SER A 420 -30.65 -9.59 39.33
N LEU A 421 -31.53 -8.94 40.12
CA LEU A 421 -32.89 -9.39 40.37
C LEU A 421 -33.87 -8.99 39.26
N ASN A 422 -33.77 -7.78 38.69
CA ASN A 422 -34.76 -7.28 37.72
C ASN A 422 -34.32 -7.46 36.27
N THR A 423 -33.06 -7.17 35.97
CA THR A 423 -32.52 -7.24 34.61
C THR A 423 -31.45 -8.29 34.43
N GLY A 424 -30.87 -8.79 35.53
CA GLY A 424 -29.81 -9.80 35.52
C GLY A 424 -28.40 -9.20 35.57
N TRP A 425 -28.23 -7.88 35.45
CA TRP A 425 -26.91 -7.26 35.45
C TRP A 425 -26.35 -7.02 36.85
N ARG A 426 -25.10 -7.45 37.06
CA ARG A 426 -24.27 -7.05 38.19
C ARG A 426 -22.89 -6.65 37.69
N ILE A 427 -22.49 -5.43 38.00
CA ILE A 427 -21.26 -4.81 37.52
C ILE A 427 -20.45 -4.37 38.72
N ARG A 428 -19.26 -4.96 38.85
CA ARG A 428 -18.33 -4.71 39.94
C ARG A 428 -17.02 -4.18 39.41
N GLU A 429 -16.54 -3.11 40.01
CA GLU A 429 -15.24 -2.53 39.71
C GLU A 429 -14.30 -2.72 40.91
N ILE A 430 -13.09 -3.18 40.62
CA ILE A 430 -12.07 -3.50 41.60
C ILE A 430 -10.86 -2.62 41.29
N TRP A 431 -10.39 -1.89 42.30
CA TRP A 431 -9.25 -0.98 42.15
C TRP A 431 -7.97 -1.60 42.69
N ARG A 432 -6.85 -1.34 42.01
CA ARG A 432 -5.51 -1.79 42.42
C ARG A 432 -5.21 -1.38 43.86
N GLN A 433 -5.46 -0.12 44.17
CA GLN A 433 -5.38 0.44 45.50
C GLN A 433 -6.64 1.27 45.77
N SER A 434 -7.21 1.19 46.97
CA SER A 434 -8.37 2.02 47.31
C SER A 434 -8.05 3.51 47.23
N CYS A 435 -6.94 3.95 47.86
CA CYS A 435 -6.32 5.28 47.78
C CYS A 435 -4.89 5.25 48.34
N ASP A 436 -4.03 6.21 47.95
CA ASP A 436 -2.68 6.37 48.52
C ASP A 436 -2.71 6.56 50.05
N ASN A 437 -1.57 6.30 50.69
CA ASN A 437 -1.38 6.59 52.11
C ASN A 437 -1.70 8.06 52.46
N GLY A 438 -2.60 8.25 53.44
CA GLY A 438 -3.08 9.57 53.87
C GLY A 438 -4.29 10.09 53.10
N TRP A 439 -4.74 9.38 52.07
CA TRP A 439 -5.97 9.64 51.34
C TRP A 439 -7.05 8.65 51.77
N VAL A 440 -8.31 9.04 51.64
CA VAL A 440 -9.45 8.17 51.93
C VAL A 440 -10.38 8.07 50.73
N PRO A 441 -11.00 6.90 50.49
CA PRO A 441 -11.90 6.72 49.37
C PRO A 441 -13.21 7.50 49.56
N LEU A 442 -13.69 8.08 48.47
CA LEU A 442 -15.03 8.65 48.32
C LEU A 442 -15.72 7.96 47.15
N GLY A 443 -16.64 7.06 47.46
CA GLY A 443 -17.31 6.21 46.47
C GLY A 443 -16.35 5.30 45.68
N ASN A 444 -16.75 4.95 44.46
CA ASN A 444 -15.96 4.08 43.60
C ASN A 444 -14.84 4.83 42.84
N ARG A 445 -14.86 6.17 42.75
CA ARG A 445 -14.02 6.92 41.79
C ARG A 445 -12.95 7.84 42.37
N TYR A 446 -13.11 8.32 43.61
CA TYR A 446 -12.25 9.40 44.10
C TYR A 446 -11.49 9.05 45.37
N CYS A 447 -10.38 9.76 45.53
CA CYS A 447 -9.59 9.82 46.73
C CYS A 447 -9.58 11.24 47.28
N ILE A 448 -9.83 11.37 48.58
CA ILE A 448 -9.86 12.65 49.29
C ILE A 448 -8.72 12.72 50.31
N TYR A 449 -7.94 13.78 50.24
CA TYR A 449 -6.99 14.15 51.28
C TYR A 449 -7.63 15.17 52.20
N LYS A 450 -7.72 14.85 53.49
CA LYS A 450 -8.29 15.73 54.50
C LYS A 450 -7.18 16.52 55.18
N GLN A 451 -7.06 17.82 54.91
CA GLN A 451 -6.19 18.67 55.70
C GLN A 451 -6.94 19.19 56.92
N THR A 452 -6.59 18.69 58.10
CA THR A 452 -7.23 19.08 59.38
C THR A 452 -6.26 19.66 60.40
N GLU A 453 -4.98 19.79 60.07
CA GLU A 453 -3.91 20.16 61.01
C GLU A 453 -3.46 21.61 60.89
N TYR A 454 -3.57 22.22 59.70
CA TYR A 454 -3.20 23.61 59.48
C TYR A 454 -4.08 24.29 58.42
N ASP A 455 -4.18 25.61 58.54
CA ASP A 455 -4.91 26.46 57.62
C ASP A 455 -4.02 27.00 56.50
N SER A 456 -4.61 27.28 55.33
CA SER A 456 -3.92 27.89 54.19
C SER A 456 -4.81 28.92 53.48
N SER A 457 -4.20 29.84 52.73
CA SER A 457 -4.93 30.60 51.71
C SER A 457 -5.47 29.66 50.63
N TRP A 458 -6.49 30.10 49.91
CA TRP A 458 -7.07 29.30 48.82
C TRP A 458 -6.02 28.94 47.75
N ASP A 459 -5.21 29.92 47.32
CA ASP A 459 -4.12 29.68 46.36
C ASP A 459 -3.03 28.75 46.92
N GLY A 460 -2.74 28.85 48.22
CA GLY A 460 -1.81 27.94 48.90
C GLY A 460 -2.34 26.51 48.92
N ALA A 461 -3.61 26.34 49.26
CA ALA A 461 -4.29 25.06 49.33
C ALA A 461 -4.39 24.39 47.94
N ALA A 462 -4.81 25.16 46.93
CA ALA A 462 -4.82 24.72 45.54
C ALA A 462 -3.44 24.26 45.06
N ASN A 463 -2.38 25.00 45.37
CA ASN A 463 -1.01 24.60 45.02
C ASN A 463 -0.55 23.32 45.75
N ILE A 464 -1.00 23.08 46.98
CA ILE A 464 -0.71 21.84 47.71
C ILE A 464 -1.41 20.65 47.05
N CYS A 465 -2.69 20.82 46.68
CA CYS A 465 -3.42 19.78 45.95
C CYS A 465 -2.74 19.47 44.61
N ARG A 466 -2.38 20.49 43.81
CA ARG A 466 -1.72 20.31 42.51
C ARG A 466 -0.38 19.58 42.60
N ARG A 467 0.41 19.86 43.64
CA ARG A 467 1.68 19.13 43.89
C ARG A 467 1.48 17.64 44.17
N SER A 468 0.29 17.26 44.63
CA SER A 468 -0.11 15.88 44.88
C SER A 468 -0.95 15.30 43.73
N ARG A 469 -0.86 15.88 42.52
CA ARG A 469 -1.67 15.52 41.34
C ARG A 469 -3.18 15.52 41.63
N ALA A 470 -3.61 16.48 42.44
CA ALA A 470 -4.99 16.65 42.88
C ALA A 470 -5.45 18.10 42.70
N PHE A 471 -6.71 18.38 42.97
CA PHE A 471 -7.29 19.72 42.95
C PHE A 471 -8.10 19.93 44.24
N LEU A 472 -8.45 21.18 44.55
CA LEU A 472 -9.37 21.44 45.66
C LEU A 472 -10.72 20.79 45.38
N VAL A 473 -11.31 20.18 46.39
CA VAL A 473 -12.52 19.37 46.21
C VAL A 473 -13.66 20.16 45.55
N ASP A 474 -14.33 19.51 44.61
CA ASP A 474 -15.64 19.93 44.13
C ASP A 474 -16.76 19.23 44.91
N ILE A 475 -17.93 19.85 44.99
CA ILE A 475 -19.12 19.27 45.62
C ILE A 475 -20.23 19.34 44.57
N ILE A 476 -20.43 18.22 43.88
CA ILE A 476 -21.27 18.15 42.67
C ILE A 476 -22.46 17.20 42.80
N ASP A 477 -22.55 16.43 43.88
CA ASP A 477 -23.72 15.60 44.17
C ASP A 477 -23.99 15.48 45.68
N ALA A 478 -25.21 15.04 46.02
CA ALA A 478 -25.67 14.93 47.40
C ALA A 478 -24.90 13.88 48.23
N SER A 479 -24.29 12.88 47.57
CA SER A 479 -23.48 11.87 48.26
C SER A 479 -22.15 12.44 48.74
N MET A 480 -21.54 13.33 47.93
CA MET A 480 -20.37 14.09 48.34
C MET A 480 -20.70 15.02 49.50
N ASP A 481 -21.78 15.78 49.41
CA ASP A 481 -22.15 16.73 50.47
C ASP A 481 -22.37 16.01 51.81
N SER A 482 -23.08 14.87 51.79
CA SER A 482 -23.27 14.01 52.97
C SER A 482 -21.94 13.51 53.54
N TRP A 483 -21.00 13.12 52.68
CA TRP A 483 -19.68 12.69 53.13
C TRP A 483 -18.88 13.83 53.78
N PHE A 484 -18.97 15.05 53.23
CA PHE A 484 -18.32 16.23 53.81
C PHE A 484 -18.95 16.66 55.12
N ASP A 485 -20.27 16.55 55.28
CA ASP A 485 -20.95 16.75 56.56
C ASP A 485 -20.43 15.81 57.65
N GLU A 486 -20.23 14.53 57.32
CA GLU A 486 -19.71 13.55 58.28
C GLU A 486 -18.23 13.77 58.61
N ASN A 487 -17.41 14.06 57.60
CA ASN A 487 -15.95 14.08 57.74
C ASN A 487 -15.37 15.45 58.14
N PHE A 488 -16.13 16.52 57.95
CA PHE A 488 -15.76 17.90 58.30
C PHE A 488 -16.82 18.57 59.19
N ALA A 489 -17.57 17.78 59.96
CA ALA A 489 -18.59 18.27 60.89
C ALA A 489 -18.07 19.42 61.77
N GLY A 490 -18.73 20.59 61.67
CA GLY A 490 -18.40 21.78 62.46
C GLY A 490 -17.12 22.51 62.06
N LYS A 491 -16.54 22.22 60.88
CA LYS A 491 -15.34 22.87 60.36
C LYS A 491 -15.67 23.68 59.09
N GLU A 492 -14.91 24.75 58.86
CA GLU A 492 -14.95 25.51 57.61
C GLU A 492 -13.80 25.04 56.71
N ILE A 493 -14.08 24.78 55.43
CA ILE A 493 -13.07 24.33 54.47
C ILE A 493 -13.14 25.09 53.16
N TRP A 494 -11.98 25.36 52.58
CA TRP A 494 -11.89 25.78 51.18
C TRP A 494 -12.35 24.66 50.27
N ILE A 495 -13.19 25.02 49.29
CA ILE A 495 -13.58 24.17 48.17
C ILE A 495 -13.03 24.76 46.86
N GLY A 496 -12.97 23.95 45.82
CA GLY A 496 -12.39 24.30 44.52
C GLY A 496 -13.21 25.29 43.70
N LEU A 497 -14.25 25.92 44.26
CA LEU A 497 -15.11 26.86 43.55
C LEU A 497 -14.56 28.28 43.61
N HIS A 498 -14.47 28.93 42.45
CA HIS A 498 -13.90 30.26 42.29
C HIS A 498 -14.74 31.13 41.35
N ARG A 499 -14.92 32.40 41.70
CA ARG A 499 -15.64 33.40 40.89
C ARG A 499 -14.81 33.81 39.68
N ASP A 500 -15.41 33.78 38.50
CA ASP A 500 -14.71 34.15 37.28
C ASP A 500 -14.26 35.61 37.26
N SER A 501 -13.09 35.80 36.63
CA SER A 501 -12.45 37.10 36.48
C SER A 501 -13.06 37.95 35.37
N ALA A 502 -13.68 37.35 34.35
CA ALA A 502 -14.30 38.05 33.23
C ALA A 502 -15.81 38.29 33.47
N ASN A 503 -16.49 37.34 34.12
CA ASN A 503 -17.89 37.47 34.51
C ASN A 503 -18.09 37.23 36.01
N SER A 504 -18.24 38.32 36.77
CA SER A 504 -18.34 38.25 38.22
C SER A 504 -19.61 37.57 38.74
N SER A 505 -20.61 37.27 37.90
CA SER A 505 -21.78 36.48 38.30
C SER A 505 -21.59 34.98 38.17
N GLU A 506 -20.48 34.52 37.61
CA GLU A 506 -20.24 33.11 37.32
C GLU A 506 -19.16 32.52 38.21
N PHE A 507 -19.33 31.24 38.51
CA PHE A 507 -18.41 30.47 39.34
C PHE A 507 -17.99 29.22 38.57
N TYR A 508 -16.71 28.86 38.68
CA TYR A 508 -16.12 27.72 38.01
C TYR A 508 -15.34 26.89 39.02
N TRP A 509 -15.44 25.58 38.87
CA TRP A 509 -14.62 24.63 39.61
C TRP A 509 -13.18 24.69 39.11
N GLU A 510 -12.24 24.45 40.03
CA GLU A 510 -10.82 24.38 39.73
C GLU A 510 -10.56 23.24 38.72
N PRO A 511 -9.95 23.54 37.56
CA PRO A 511 -9.57 22.48 36.62
C PRO A 511 -8.29 21.78 37.10
N LEU A 512 -8.02 20.59 36.56
CA LEU A 512 -6.66 20.06 36.53
C LEU A 512 -5.72 21.04 35.81
N SER A 513 -4.43 20.98 36.10
CA SER A 513 -3.42 21.73 35.33
C SER A 513 -3.55 21.42 33.84
N ASN A 514 -3.91 22.42 33.02
CA ASN A 514 -4.24 22.34 31.59
C ASN A 514 -5.63 21.76 31.21
N GLY A 515 -6.56 21.59 32.16
CA GLY A 515 -7.94 21.15 31.89
C GLY A 515 -8.94 22.30 31.64
N THR A 516 -10.08 21.98 31.03
CA THR A 516 -11.19 22.91 30.82
C THR A 516 -11.92 23.21 32.14
N ARG A 517 -12.25 24.49 32.39
CA ARG A 517 -13.02 24.89 33.58
C ARG A 517 -14.47 24.45 33.43
N ILE A 518 -15.09 24.00 34.52
CA ILE A 518 -16.50 23.57 34.55
C ILE A 518 -17.29 24.61 35.33
N LYS A 519 -18.33 25.17 34.70
CA LYS A 519 -19.20 26.15 35.33
C LYS A 519 -20.08 25.50 36.40
N LEU A 520 -20.33 26.22 37.50
CA LEU A 520 -21.31 25.82 38.51
C LEU A 520 -22.71 25.76 37.89
N ASN A 521 -23.41 24.64 38.10
CA ASN A 521 -24.79 24.48 37.66
C ASN A 521 -25.76 25.29 38.53
N ASP A 522 -26.78 25.89 37.90
CA ASP A 522 -27.81 26.71 38.58
C ASP A 522 -28.69 25.93 39.58
N GLY A 523 -28.64 24.59 39.59
CA GLY A 523 -29.42 23.71 40.48
C GLY A 523 -28.65 23.08 41.65
N ASP A 524 -27.31 23.14 41.64
CA ASP A 524 -26.43 22.39 42.56
C ASP A 524 -25.75 23.31 43.59
N SER A 525 -26.36 24.46 43.91
CA SER A 525 -25.73 25.48 44.73
C SER A 525 -26.22 25.48 46.17
N HIS A 526 -25.31 25.27 47.12
CA HIS A 526 -25.60 25.26 48.56
C HIS A 526 -25.27 26.62 49.19
N TRP A 527 -25.57 27.73 48.50
CA TRP A 527 -25.23 29.07 49.00
C TRP A 527 -25.94 29.39 50.33
N ALA A 528 -25.21 30.00 51.26
CA ALA A 528 -25.78 30.53 52.48
C ALA A 528 -26.75 31.67 52.19
N THR A 529 -27.60 32.03 53.17
CA THR A 529 -28.54 33.14 53.01
C THR A 529 -27.78 34.45 52.70
N ASN A 530 -28.13 35.11 51.60
CA ASN A 530 -27.47 36.31 51.03
C ASN A 530 -26.10 36.08 50.36
N GLU A 531 -25.73 34.83 50.10
CA GLU A 531 -24.61 34.48 49.23
C GLU A 531 -25.14 34.03 47.85
N PRO A 532 -24.34 34.12 46.76
CA PRO A 532 -22.99 34.68 46.71
C PRO A 532 -22.99 36.21 46.86
N SER A 533 -22.07 36.74 47.67
CA SER A 533 -21.90 38.19 47.87
C SER A 533 -21.77 38.95 46.55
N SER A 534 -22.39 40.13 46.46
CA SER A 534 -22.23 41.04 45.31
C SER A 534 -20.87 41.74 45.27
N ASP A 535 -20.06 41.62 46.33
CA ASP A 535 -18.71 42.17 46.38
C ASP A 535 -17.77 41.35 45.48
N THR A 536 -17.47 41.91 44.30
CA THR A 536 -16.60 41.30 43.29
C THR A 536 -15.13 41.17 43.72
N SER A 537 -14.72 41.76 44.84
CA SER A 537 -13.38 41.56 45.41
C SER A 537 -13.23 40.21 46.12
N LEU A 538 -14.34 39.59 46.54
CA LEU A 538 -14.40 38.25 47.11
C LEU A 538 -14.57 37.23 45.97
N LYS A 539 -13.65 36.26 45.90
CA LYS A 539 -13.58 35.34 44.76
C LYS A 539 -13.57 33.86 45.12
N CYS A 540 -13.09 33.50 46.32
CA CYS A 540 -12.90 32.11 46.70
C CYS A 540 -14.05 31.64 47.58
N VAL A 541 -14.49 30.39 47.40
CA VAL A 541 -15.68 29.88 48.10
C VAL A 541 -15.27 28.99 49.26
N LEU A 542 -15.84 29.30 50.42
CA LEU A 542 -15.67 28.56 51.66
C LEU A 542 -16.95 27.78 51.96
N ARG A 543 -16.83 26.49 52.27
CA ARG A 543 -17.90 25.71 52.89
C ARG A 543 -17.89 26.00 54.39
N LEU A 544 -19.01 26.51 54.90
CA LEU A 544 -19.21 26.89 56.29
C LEU A 544 -19.49 25.67 57.17
N GLN A 545 -19.51 25.90 58.48
CA GLN A 545 -19.74 24.86 59.49
C GLN A 545 -21.11 24.17 59.38
N ASP A 546 -22.10 24.85 58.80
CA ASP A 546 -23.46 24.36 58.57
C ASP A 546 -23.65 23.72 57.18
N GLY A 547 -22.56 23.56 56.43
CA GLY A 547 -22.55 22.98 55.08
C GLY A 547 -22.82 23.97 53.96
N ASN A 548 -23.34 25.16 54.27
CA ASN A 548 -23.62 26.18 53.27
C ASN A 548 -22.35 26.87 52.76
N TRP A 549 -22.41 27.47 51.57
CA TRP A 549 -21.26 28.09 50.90
C TRP A 549 -21.32 29.61 51.02
N ALA A 550 -20.15 30.23 51.19
CA ALA A 550 -20.01 31.68 51.21
C ALA A 550 -18.77 32.14 50.43
N VAL A 551 -18.85 33.30 49.78
CA VAL A 551 -17.71 33.86 49.05
C VAL A 551 -16.86 34.69 50.00
N LYS A 552 -15.56 34.40 50.05
CA LYS A 552 -14.59 34.96 51.00
C LYS A 552 -13.36 35.54 50.28
N ASN A 553 -12.53 36.23 51.05
CA ASN A 553 -11.25 36.72 50.55
C ASN A 553 -10.27 35.53 50.45
N CYS A 554 -9.71 35.30 49.27
CA CYS A 554 -8.82 34.17 48.99
C CYS A 554 -7.56 34.10 49.89
N ASN A 555 -7.19 35.22 50.53
CA ASN A 555 -6.05 35.29 51.45
C ASN A 555 -6.40 34.85 52.89
N GLU A 556 -7.68 34.67 53.22
CA GLU A 556 -8.09 34.08 54.49
C GLU A 556 -7.50 32.68 54.65
N GLN A 557 -7.17 32.30 55.87
CA GLN A 557 -6.56 31.01 56.17
C GLN A 557 -7.66 30.08 56.67
N HIS A 558 -7.90 28.98 55.94
CA HIS A 558 -8.86 27.95 56.33
C HIS A 558 -8.31 26.55 56.02
N LEU A 559 -8.93 25.54 56.62
CA LEU A 559 -8.71 24.14 56.28
C LEU A 559 -9.13 23.87 54.82
N PHE A 560 -8.72 22.73 54.26
CA PHE A 560 -9.06 22.38 52.89
C PHE A 560 -9.10 20.87 52.69
N ALA A 561 -9.69 20.45 51.58
CA ALA A 561 -9.64 19.07 51.12
C ALA A 561 -9.16 19.03 49.67
N CYS A 562 -8.30 18.06 49.36
CA CYS A 562 -7.91 17.79 47.99
C CYS A 562 -8.63 16.56 47.47
N GLN A 563 -8.95 16.54 46.19
CA GLN A 563 -9.58 15.45 45.47
C GLN A 563 -8.74 15.04 44.27
N LYS A 564 -8.62 13.74 44.04
CA LYS A 564 -8.12 13.17 42.78
C LYS A 564 -8.92 11.92 42.40
N HIS A 565 -8.86 11.55 41.13
CA HIS A 565 -9.45 10.30 40.65
C HIS A 565 -8.58 9.11 41.10
N LYS A 566 -9.18 7.92 41.27
CA LYS A 566 -8.45 6.69 41.65
C LYS A 566 -7.50 6.19 40.55
N PHE A 567 -7.91 6.38 39.30
CA PHE A 567 -7.04 6.20 38.13
C PHE A 567 -6.01 7.32 38.03
N ASP A 568 -4.74 6.97 37.86
CA ASP A 568 -3.61 7.87 37.59
C ASP A 568 -3.14 7.67 36.13
N PRO A 569 -3.27 8.67 35.24
CA PRO A 569 -2.83 8.56 33.85
C PRO A 569 -1.32 8.41 33.70
N ASP A 570 -0.52 8.87 34.67
CA ASP A 570 0.95 8.81 34.63
C ASP A 570 1.48 7.64 35.49
N PHE A 571 0.68 6.58 35.63
CA PHE A 571 1.02 5.43 36.46
C PHE A 571 2.18 4.61 35.86
N GLU A 572 3.25 4.44 36.65
CA GLU A 572 4.42 3.63 36.29
C GLU A 572 4.68 2.54 37.35
N PRO A 573 4.75 1.24 36.96
CA PRO A 573 4.78 0.09 37.89
C PRO A 573 6.11 -0.14 38.66
N SER A 574 6.85 0.92 38.98
CA SER A 574 8.21 0.81 39.57
C SER A 574 8.26 0.49 41.08
N GLU A 575 7.15 0.61 41.80
CA GLU A 575 7.04 0.23 43.21
C GLU A 575 5.79 -0.65 43.40
N ILE A 576 5.98 -1.95 43.63
CA ILE A 576 4.90 -2.85 44.06
C ILE A 576 4.77 -2.72 45.57
N SER A 577 3.68 -2.13 46.05
CA SER A 577 3.32 -2.11 47.47
C SER A 577 2.57 -3.38 47.88
N ASP A 578 2.50 -3.68 49.19
CA ASP A 578 1.78 -4.87 49.70
C ASP A 578 0.26 -4.85 49.38
N ASP A 579 -0.29 -3.69 49.02
CA ASP A 579 -1.71 -3.49 48.67
C ASP A 579 -1.98 -3.50 47.15
N ASP A 580 -0.95 -3.69 46.31
CA ASP A 580 -1.09 -3.69 44.85
C ASP A 580 -1.63 -5.00 44.28
N PHE A 581 -2.14 -4.95 43.04
CA PHE A 581 -2.43 -6.16 42.28
C PHE A 581 -1.15 -6.97 42.07
N GLU A 582 -1.16 -8.20 42.57
CA GLU A 582 -0.17 -9.20 42.20
C GLU A 582 -0.36 -9.56 40.73
N ASN A 583 0.70 -9.36 39.94
CA ASN A 583 0.75 -9.81 38.55
C ASN A 583 0.49 -11.33 38.49
N GLY A 584 -0.26 -11.78 37.49
CA GLY A 584 -0.49 -13.21 37.27
C GLY A 584 -1.93 -13.56 36.93
N LYS A 585 -2.27 -14.84 37.10
CA LYS A 585 -3.54 -15.42 36.68
C LYS A 585 -4.58 -15.35 37.80
N TRP A 586 -5.44 -14.36 37.74
CA TRP A 586 -6.60 -14.20 38.62
C TRP A 586 -7.76 -15.06 38.14
N TRP A 587 -8.74 -15.30 39.02
CA TRP A 587 -10.00 -15.92 38.61
C TRP A 587 -11.19 -15.41 39.40
N VAL A 588 -12.35 -15.52 38.76
CA VAL A 588 -13.64 -15.23 39.36
C VAL A 588 -14.49 -16.49 39.32
N THR A 589 -15.21 -16.76 40.41
CA THR A 589 -16.24 -17.79 40.44
C THR A 589 -17.61 -17.14 40.38
N VAL A 590 -18.49 -17.64 39.53
CA VAL A 590 -19.82 -17.05 39.27
C VAL A 590 -20.90 -18.11 39.49
N LYS A 591 -21.99 -17.72 40.16
CA LYS A 591 -23.14 -18.59 40.39
C LYS A 591 -24.45 -17.80 40.33
N THR A 592 -25.45 -18.34 39.63
CA THR A 592 -26.81 -17.78 39.52
C THR A 592 -27.81 -18.60 40.32
N GLU A 593 -28.96 -18.01 40.64
CA GLU A 593 -30.12 -18.74 41.17
C GLU A 593 -31.03 -19.19 40.02
N GLN A 594 -31.70 -20.33 40.18
CA GLN A 594 -32.75 -20.74 39.25
C GLN A 594 -34.09 -20.17 39.74
N SER A 595 -34.78 -19.38 38.93
CA SER A 595 -36.14 -18.95 39.30
C SER A 595 -37.13 -20.09 39.14
N SER A 596 -38.27 -19.98 39.84
CA SER A 596 -39.39 -20.91 39.68
C SER A 596 -40.19 -20.71 38.39
N GLU A 597 -39.90 -19.66 37.61
CA GLU A 597 -40.74 -19.18 36.52
C GLU A 597 -40.10 -19.34 35.12
N SER A 598 -38.76 -19.43 35.01
CA SER A 598 -38.05 -19.66 33.75
C SER A 598 -36.86 -20.61 33.88
N SER A 599 -36.72 -21.52 32.91
CA SER A 599 -35.56 -22.41 32.76
C SER A 599 -34.31 -21.73 32.20
N THR A 600 -34.42 -20.51 31.65
CA THR A 600 -33.28 -19.76 31.07
C THR A 600 -32.52 -18.92 32.09
N ASP A 601 -33.02 -18.82 33.33
CA ASP A 601 -32.42 -18.00 34.39
C ASP A 601 -31.11 -18.59 34.93
N ALA A 602 -30.82 -19.84 34.54
CA ALA A 602 -29.53 -20.46 34.79
C ALA A 602 -28.42 -19.89 33.90
N ASN A 603 -28.73 -19.37 32.71
CA ASN A 603 -27.72 -18.85 31.78
C ASN A 603 -26.97 -17.66 32.39
N CYS A 604 -25.66 -17.55 32.15
CA CYS A 604 -24.92 -16.36 32.55
C CYS A 604 -23.84 -15.93 31.56
N LEU A 605 -23.53 -14.64 31.56
CA LEU A 605 -22.41 -14.04 30.83
C LEU A 605 -21.40 -13.54 31.86
N VAL A 606 -20.12 -13.79 31.59
CA VAL A 606 -19.01 -13.17 32.31
C VAL A 606 -18.18 -12.38 31.32
N GLU A 607 -18.13 -11.06 31.48
CA GLU A 607 -17.21 -10.17 30.79
C GLU A 607 -16.22 -9.57 31.80
N VAL A 608 -14.93 -9.56 31.43
CA VAL A 608 -13.85 -8.95 32.19
C VAL A 608 -13.20 -7.87 31.35
N ARG A 609 -13.11 -6.66 31.90
CA ARG A 609 -12.35 -5.54 31.35
C ARG A 609 -11.28 -5.10 32.33
N VAL A 610 -10.18 -4.58 31.80
CA VAL A 610 -9.10 -4.00 32.61
C VAL A 610 -8.76 -2.61 32.12
N GLN A 611 -8.52 -1.69 33.05
CA GLN A 611 -8.01 -0.36 32.77
C GLN A 611 -6.49 -0.39 32.94
N SER A 612 -5.75 -0.32 31.83
CA SER A 612 -4.29 -0.50 31.79
C SER A 612 -3.66 0.36 30.70
N ASN A 613 -2.41 0.80 30.92
CA ASN A 613 -1.64 1.52 29.91
C ASN A 613 -1.39 0.67 28.66
N ILE A 614 -1.32 -0.66 28.81
CA ILE A 614 -1.17 -1.59 27.68
C ILE A 614 -2.51 -1.67 26.95
N TYR A 615 -2.64 -0.95 25.85
CA TYR A 615 -3.82 -0.95 24.98
C TYR A 615 -3.41 -1.38 23.57
N ILE A 616 -4.25 -2.13 22.85
CA ILE A 616 -3.90 -2.63 21.51
C ILE A 616 -4.85 -2.15 20.42
N TYR A 617 -4.29 -1.91 19.24
CA TYR A 617 -5.02 -1.64 18.01
C TYR A 617 -4.70 -2.73 17.01
N THR A 618 -5.71 -3.44 16.53
CA THR A 618 -5.54 -4.58 15.63
C THR A 618 -6.26 -4.32 14.31
N ALA A 619 -5.54 -4.55 13.21
CA ALA A 619 -6.06 -4.56 11.86
C ALA A 619 -5.58 -5.83 11.12
N TYR A 620 -5.86 -5.90 9.82
CA TYR A 620 -5.56 -7.06 8.99
C TYR A 620 -4.71 -6.67 7.78
N THR A 621 -3.82 -7.55 7.35
CA THR A 621 -3.10 -7.43 6.07
C THR A 621 -2.99 -8.79 5.40
N LEU A 622 -2.78 -8.76 4.07
CA LEU A 622 -2.45 -9.94 3.26
C LEU A 622 -0.99 -9.93 2.81
N ASN A 623 -0.29 -8.81 3.04
CA ASN A 623 1.09 -8.60 2.64
C ASN A 623 1.91 -8.26 3.89
N GLU A 624 2.92 -9.07 4.16
CA GLU A 624 3.84 -8.91 5.29
C GLU A 624 4.62 -7.58 5.30
N HIS A 625 4.84 -6.99 4.12
CA HIS A 625 5.54 -5.72 3.96
C HIS A 625 4.65 -4.48 3.95
N SER A 626 3.32 -4.68 3.97
CA SER A 626 2.38 -3.57 3.93
C SER A 626 2.07 -3.10 5.35
N ASP A 627 2.14 -1.80 5.56
CA ASP A 627 1.67 -1.13 6.76
C ASP A 627 0.31 -0.46 6.57
N ILE A 628 -0.37 -0.77 5.46
CA ILE A 628 -1.69 -0.27 5.11
C ILE A 628 -2.74 -1.25 5.67
N PRO A 629 -3.54 -0.84 6.67
CA PRO A 629 -4.48 -1.74 7.34
C PRO A 629 -5.75 -2.00 6.52
N PHE A 630 -6.17 -3.26 6.47
CA PHE A 630 -7.55 -3.63 6.20
C PHE A 630 -8.32 -3.75 7.52
N TYR A 631 -9.59 -3.32 7.52
CA TYR A 631 -10.45 -3.40 8.71
C TYR A 631 -11.15 -4.76 8.89
N LYS A 632 -11.14 -5.59 7.86
CA LYS A 632 -11.70 -6.94 7.87
C LYS A 632 -10.75 -7.91 7.16
N PRO A 633 -10.61 -9.16 7.63
CA PRO A 633 -9.87 -10.20 6.92
C PRO A 633 -10.50 -10.54 5.56
N ALA A 634 -9.78 -11.28 4.73
CA ALA A 634 -10.25 -11.87 3.49
C ALA A 634 -10.78 -13.30 3.71
N THR A 635 -12.07 -13.50 3.43
CA THR A 635 -12.73 -14.80 3.51
C THR A 635 -12.21 -15.74 2.44
N ASN A 636 -12.01 -17.01 2.80
CA ASN A 636 -11.36 -18.04 2.00
C ASN A 636 -9.90 -17.75 1.58
N SER A 637 -9.27 -16.76 2.20
CA SER A 637 -7.82 -16.56 2.11
C SER A 637 -7.12 -17.27 3.27
N GLY A 638 -6.02 -17.95 2.97
CA GLY A 638 -5.06 -18.46 3.96
C GLY A 638 -3.91 -17.48 4.23
N GLU A 639 -4.00 -16.24 3.74
CA GLU A 639 -2.95 -15.23 3.83
C GLU A 639 -3.29 -14.12 4.83
N ASN A 640 -4.37 -14.25 5.61
CA ASN A 640 -4.72 -13.24 6.59
C ASN A 640 -3.68 -13.18 7.69
N ARG A 641 -3.24 -11.97 8.02
CA ARG A 641 -2.35 -11.67 9.13
C ARG A 641 -2.96 -10.56 9.97
N PHE A 642 -2.85 -10.66 11.28
CA PHE A 642 -3.11 -9.53 12.17
C PHE A 642 -1.91 -8.59 12.12
N MET A 643 -2.18 -7.29 12.05
CA MET A 643 -1.18 -6.26 12.30
C MET A 643 -1.61 -5.50 13.55
N THR A 644 -0.73 -5.43 14.54
CA THR A 644 -1.08 -4.93 15.87
C THR A 644 -0.09 -3.88 16.34
N TYR A 645 -0.64 -2.77 16.81
CA TYR A 645 0.07 -1.72 17.53
C TYR A 645 -0.26 -1.85 19.01
N ILE A 646 0.78 -1.82 19.84
CA ILE A 646 0.66 -1.75 21.30
C ILE A 646 0.91 -0.29 21.65
N HIS A 647 -0.07 0.33 22.29
CA HIS A 647 0.12 1.57 23.00
C HIS A 647 0.70 1.25 24.37
N ASP A 648 1.94 1.66 24.59
CA ASP A 648 2.62 1.70 25.87
C ASP A 648 3.70 2.81 25.86
N ASP A 649 4.22 3.16 27.03
CA ASP A 649 5.29 4.16 27.16
C ASP A 649 6.70 3.59 26.86
N ASP A 650 6.81 2.29 26.54
CA ASP A 650 8.09 1.57 26.45
C ASP A 650 8.06 0.44 25.39
N GLU A 651 8.91 0.52 24.35
CA GLU A 651 8.98 -0.44 23.23
C GLU A 651 9.40 -1.89 23.62
N SER A 652 9.53 -2.19 24.91
CA SER A 652 9.94 -3.49 25.45
C SER A 652 8.80 -4.48 25.68
N THR A 653 7.53 -4.05 25.68
CA THR A 653 6.38 -4.97 25.70
C THR A 653 6.35 -5.80 24.42
N VAL A 654 6.04 -7.09 24.55
CA VAL A 654 6.04 -8.04 23.43
C VAL A 654 4.70 -8.72 23.25
N LEU A 655 4.27 -8.88 21.99
CA LEU A 655 3.18 -9.80 21.64
C LEU A 655 3.75 -11.14 21.20
N SER A 656 3.14 -12.22 21.68
CA SER A 656 3.62 -13.58 21.44
C SER A 656 2.72 -14.34 20.45
N TYR A 657 1.41 -14.36 20.68
CA TYR A 657 0.46 -15.04 19.81
C TYR A 657 -0.98 -14.54 20.02
N ALA A 658 -1.84 -14.85 19.06
CA ALA A 658 -3.27 -14.63 19.08
C ALA A 658 -4.01 -15.98 19.04
N LEU A 659 -5.11 -16.09 19.79
CA LEU A 659 -6.03 -17.23 19.76
C LEU A 659 -7.35 -16.79 19.13
N ILE A 660 -7.84 -17.55 18.15
CA ILE A 660 -9.03 -17.21 17.37
C ILE A 660 -10.16 -18.16 17.77
N TYR A 661 -11.29 -17.60 18.20
CA TYR A 661 -12.47 -18.34 18.64
C TYR A 661 -13.70 -17.95 17.83
N ASP A 662 -14.60 -18.91 17.63
CA ASP A 662 -15.92 -18.63 17.09
C ASP A 662 -16.73 -17.81 18.09
N PHE A 663 -17.31 -16.70 17.62
CA PHE A 663 -18.01 -15.75 18.47
C PHE A 663 -19.25 -16.34 19.17
N LYS A 664 -19.94 -17.30 18.54
CA LYS A 664 -21.20 -17.84 19.08
C LYS A 664 -20.96 -19.03 20.00
N THR A 665 -20.09 -19.94 19.59
CA THR A 665 -19.85 -21.21 20.28
C THR A 665 -18.69 -21.16 21.26
N MET A 666 -17.83 -20.14 21.18
CA MET A 666 -16.57 -20.06 21.93
C MET A 666 -15.64 -21.25 21.67
N GLU A 667 -15.82 -21.96 20.55
CA GLU A 667 -14.91 -23.00 20.10
C GLU A 667 -13.65 -22.37 19.49
N MET A 668 -12.48 -22.90 19.85
CA MET A 668 -11.22 -22.44 19.29
C MET A 668 -11.11 -22.88 17.84
N LEU A 669 -10.88 -21.92 16.94
CA LEU A 669 -10.77 -22.13 15.50
C LEU A 669 -9.30 -22.32 15.08
N GLU A 670 -8.43 -21.39 15.49
CA GLU A 670 -7.03 -21.34 15.06
C GLU A 670 -6.18 -20.50 16.04
N SER A 671 -4.87 -20.45 15.84
CA SER A 671 -3.94 -19.58 16.58
C SER A 671 -2.83 -19.05 15.67
N ALA A 672 -2.39 -17.82 15.90
CA ALA A 672 -1.36 -17.15 15.11
C ALA A 672 -0.25 -16.54 15.99
N THR A 673 1.00 -16.94 15.80
CA THR A 673 2.16 -16.29 16.47
C THR A 673 2.43 -14.90 15.92
N TYR A 674 3.00 -14.02 16.76
CA TYR A 674 3.43 -12.68 16.39
C TYR A 674 4.94 -12.60 16.15
N GLU A 675 5.32 -11.74 15.22
CA GLU A 675 6.69 -11.30 14.96
C GLU A 675 6.79 -9.76 14.96
N LYS A 676 7.97 -9.23 15.31
CA LYS A 676 8.21 -7.77 15.38
C LYS A 676 8.81 -7.25 14.07
N ARG A 677 8.19 -6.21 13.50
CA ARG A 677 8.61 -5.41 12.35
C ARG A 677 9.29 -4.12 12.81
N LEU A 678 10.27 -3.62 12.04
CA LEU A 678 10.91 -2.32 12.29
C LEU A 678 10.42 -1.24 11.33
N GLN A 679 10.34 0.00 11.82
CA GLN A 679 9.84 1.16 11.07
C GLN A 679 8.46 0.90 10.45
N CYS A 680 7.53 0.38 11.25
CA CYS A 680 6.14 0.18 10.87
C CYS A 680 5.25 0.80 11.95
N THR A 681 4.13 1.39 11.55
CA THR A 681 3.07 1.90 12.43
C THR A 681 2.45 0.76 13.23
N TYR A 682 2.33 -0.43 12.64
CA TYR A 682 1.94 -1.65 13.36
C TYR A 682 3.17 -2.56 13.54
N PRO A 683 3.87 -2.50 14.69
CA PRO A 683 5.13 -3.23 14.87
C PRO A 683 4.94 -4.73 14.97
N TRP A 684 3.76 -5.24 15.28
CA TRP A 684 3.53 -6.68 15.46
C TRP A 684 2.73 -7.22 14.28
N LEU A 685 3.22 -8.29 13.67
CA LEU A 685 2.56 -8.98 12.56
C LEU A 685 2.36 -10.44 12.93
N SER A 686 1.16 -10.99 12.72
CA SER A 686 0.94 -12.42 12.97
C SER A 686 1.34 -13.27 11.78
N GLN A 687 1.55 -14.57 12.02
CA GLN A 687 1.54 -15.58 10.95
C GLN A 687 0.17 -15.63 10.25
N ASN A 688 0.16 -16.34 9.13
CA ASN A 688 -1.03 -16.63 8.35
C ASN A 688 -2.10 -17.39 9.14
N TRP A 689 -3.35 -17.02 8.95
CA TRP A 689 -4.52 -17.72 9.46
C TRP A 689 -5.68 -17.66 8.46
N ALA A 690 -6.64 -18.57 8.60
CA ALA A 690 -7.73 -18.76 7.66
C ALA A 690 -9.05 -18.21 8.18
N CYS A 691 -9.75 -17.48 7.32
CA CYS A 691 -11.09 -16.97 7.56
C CYS A 691 -12.07 -17.80 6.72
N SER A 692 -12.55 -18.93 7.26
CA SER A 692 -13.14 -20.02 6.45
C SER A 692 -14.62 -19.86 6.10
N ASN A 693 -15.40 -19.10 6.88
CA ASN A 693 -16.85 -19.01 6.68
C ASN A 693 -17.28 -17.55 6.44
N GLU A 694 -18.14 -17.33 5.45
CA GLU A 694 -18.76 -16.03 5.19
C GLU A 694 -19.57 -15.56 6.38
N ASN A 695 -19.46 -14.26 6.70
CA ASN A 695 -20.16 -13.60 7.79
C ASN A 695 -19.90 -14.20 9.19
N GLN A 696 -18.82 -14.99 9.36
CA GLN A 696 -18.42 -15.53 10.65
C GLN A 696 -17.80 -14.44 11.52
N LEU A 697 -18.31 -14.32 12.75
CA LEU A 697 -17.75 -13.44 13.76
C LEU A 697 -16.71 -14.19 14.59
N LEU A 698 -15.66 -13.49 14.99
CA LEU A 698 -14.49 -14.04 15.66
C LEU A 698 -14.18 -13.26 16.93
N TYR A 699 -13.88 -13.96 18.02
CA TYR A 699 -13.11 -13.38 19.13
C TYR A 699 -11.63 -13.69 18.91
N VAL A 700 -10.79 -12.67 19.03
CA VAL A 700 -9.33 -12.81 18.89
C VAL A 700 -8.68 -12.37 20.19
N ILE A 701 -8.03 -13.30 20.88
CA ILE A 701 -7.34 -13.06 22.14
C ILE A 701 -5.84 -12.92 21.87
N HIS A 702 -5.33 -11.70 21.97
CA HIS A 702 -3.92 -11.35 21.83
C HIS A 702 -3.21 -11.51 23.17
N ILE A 703 -2.10 -12.24 23.18
CA ILE A 703 -1.36 -12.59 24.39
C ILE A 703 0.10 -12.14 24.24
N GLY A 704 0.61 -11.53 25.31
CA GLY A 704 1.96 -10.98 25.34
C GLY A 704 2.52 -10.87 26.76
N GLU A 705 3.71 -10.29 26.84
CA GLU A 705 4.45 -10.05 28.09
C GLU A 705 4.82 -8.56 28.17
N ASP A 706 4.58 -7.93 29.32
CA ASP A 706 4.96 -6.54 29.58
C ASP A 706 6.46 -6.40 29.91
N LYS A 707 6.95 -5.15 30.02
CA LYS A 707 8.36 -4.87 30.32
C LYS A 707 8.89 -5.48 31.63
N ASN A 708 8.00 -5.85 32.55
CA ASN A 708 8.35 -6.45 33.84
C ASN A 708 8.24 -7.98 33.84
N GLY A 709 7.91 -8.59 32.70
CA GLY A 709 7.75 -10.03 32.58
C GLY A 709 6.37 -10.56 32.97
N ALA A 710 5.36 -9.69 33.11
CA ALA A 710 4.00 -10.11 33.41
C ALA A 710 3.21 -10.38 32.13
N ASN A 711 2.51 -11.51 32.10
CA ASN A 711 1.65 -11.86 30.98
C ASN A 711 0.41 -10.95 30.95
N PHE A 712 0.03 -10.49 29.77
CA PHE A 712 -1.21 -9.77 29.52
C PHE A 712 -2.02 -10.45 28.43
N GLN A 713 -3.34 -10.21 28.43
CA GLN A 713 -4.21 -10.57 27.32
C GLN A 713 -5.13 -9.41 26.95
N ARG A 714 -5.46 -9.29 25.67
CA ARG A 714 -6.42 -8.32 25.13
C ARG A 714 -7.28 -9.00 24.09
N MET A 715 -8.59 -8.79 24.15
CA MET A 715 -9.55 -9.41 23.25
C MET A 715 -10.06 -8.35 22.26
N SER A 716 -9.98 -8.67 20.96
CA SER A 716 -10.62 -7.90 19.90
C SER A 716 -11.70 -8.74 19.21
N VAL A 717 -12.60 -8.08 18.49
CA VAL A 717 -13.64 -8.74 17.69
C VAL A 717 -13.34 -8.56 16.20
N GLY A 718 -13.52 -9.64 15.43
CA GLY A 718 -13.33 -9.65 13.98
C GLY A 718 -14.53 -10.22 13.24
N GLN A 719 -14.64 -9.91 11.95
CA GLN A 719 -15.68 -10.44 11.09
C GLN A 719 -15.09 -10.89 9.75
N CYS A 720 -15.31 -12.15 9.40
CA CYS A 720 -15.13 -12.66 8.05
C CYS A 720 -16.23 -12.11 7.15
N PRO A 721 -15.95 -11.25 6.15
CA PRO A 721 -16.97 -10.68 5.28
C PRO A 721 -17.46 -11.72 4.23
N GLU A 722 -18.35 -11.31 3.33
CA GLU A 722 -18.73 -12.15 2.19
C GLU A 722 -17.55 -12.37 1.23
N ILE A 723 -17.52 -13.50 0.53
CA ILE A 723 -16.48 -13.79 -0.44
C ILE A 723 -16.61 -12.79 -1.59
N ILE A 724 -15.49 -12.17 -1.96
CA ILE A 724 -15.41 -11.31 -3.12
C ILE A 724 -15.52 -12.20 -4.37
N LYS A 725 -16.63 -12.06 -5.10
CA LYS A 725 -16.91 -12.81 -6.34
C LYS A 725 -16.50 -12.05 -7.59
N GLU A 726 -16.55 -10.71 -7.53
CA GLU A 726 -16.25 -9.80 -8.63
C GLU A 726 -15.43 -8.63 -8.10
N CYS A 727 -14.54 -8.09 -8.94
CA CYS A 727 -13.66 -6.95 -8.65
C CYS A 727 -14.00 -5.83 -9.63
N ASN A 728 -13.91 -4.57 -9.20
CA ASN A 728 -14.28 -3.44 -10.06
C ASN A 728 -13.27 -3.27 -11.21
N HIS A 729 -11.97 -3.21 -10.88
CA HIS A 729 -10.86 -3.08 -11.84
C HIS A 729 -9.82 -4.19 -11.61
N GLY A 730 -10.19 -5.43 -11.94
CA GLY A 730 -9.32 -6.59 -11.77
C GLY A 730 -10.07 -7.92 -11.85
N PHE A 731 -9.49 -8.98 -11.30
CA PHE A 731 -10.14 -10.29 -11.22
C PHE A 731 -10.04 -10.92 -9.83
N ALA A 732 -11.09 -11.64 -9.43
CA ALA A 732 -11.14 -12.33 -8.14
C ALA A 732 -10.37 -13.66 -8.20
N SER A 733 -9.50 -13.90 -7.21
CA SER A 733 -8.74 -15.15 -7.07
C SER A 733 -8.54 -15.45 -5.59
N GLY A 734 -8.96 -16.62 -5.11
CA GLY A 734 -8.74 -17.02 -3.70
C GLY A 734 -9.40 -16.11 -2.66
N GLY A 735 -10.55 -15.49 -2.99
CA GLY A 735 -11.28 -14.59 -2.09
C GLY A 735 -10.74 -13.16 -2.02
N ILE A 736 -9.73 -12.84 -2.83
CA ILE A 736 -9.12 -11.51 -2.93
C ILE A 736 -9.20 -10.99 -4.37
N CYS A 737 -9.16 -9.66 -4.54
CA CYS A 737 -9.03 -9.06 -5.86
C CYS A 737 -7.56 -8.86 -6.23
N VAL A 738 -7.21 -9.32 -7.43
CA VAL A 738 -5.95 -8.96 -8.09
C VAL A 738 -6.26 -7.79 -9.01
N CYS A 739 -5.74 -6.61 -8.68
CA CYS A 739 -6.07 -5.37 -9.37
C CYS A 739 -5.34 -5.20 -10.70
N ASP A 740 -6.02 -4.53 -11.63
CA ASP A 740 -5.43 -4.03 -12.86
C ASP A 740 -4.40 -2.92 -12.56
N ASP A 741 -3.54 -2.60 -13.53
CA ASP A 741 -2.54 -1.54 -13.38
C ASP A 741 -3.19 -0.22 -12.95
N TYR A 742 -2.55 0.47 -11.99
CA TYR A 742 -3.02 1.71 -11.38
C TYR A 742 -4.33 1.60 -10.57
N TRP A 743 -4.72 0.40 -10.16
CA TRP A 743 -5.82 0.20 -9.22
C TRP A 743 -5.33 -0.52 -7.96
N GLU A 744 -5.89 -0.12 -6.83
CA GLU A 744 -5.60 -0.70 -5.52
C GLU A 744 -6.87 -0.80 -4.68
N GLY A 745 -6.73 -1.34 -3.46
CA GLY A 745 -7.83 -1.56 -2.54
C GLY A 745 -8.43 -2.95 -2.66
N ARG A 746 -9.23 -3.32 -1.66
CA ARG A 746 -9.77 -4.67 -1.50
C ARG A 746 -10.61 -5.15 -2.70
N ASN A 747 -11.32 -4.23 -3.34
CA ASN A 747 -12.18 -4.50 -4.49
C ASN A 747 -11.63 -3.88 -5.80
N CYS A 748 -10.39 -3.39 -5.78
CA CYS A 748 -9.78 -2.63 -6.88
C CYS A 748 -10.63 -1.44 -7.30
N ASP A 749 -11.05 -0.66 -6.31
CA ASP A 749 -11.97 0.47 -6.44
C ASP A 749 -11.28 1.81 -6.21
N LYS A 750 -10.02 1.79 -5.76
CA LYS A 750 -9.24 3.00 -5.54
C LYS A 750 -8.20 3.16 -6.67
N PRO A 751 -8.21 4.27 -7.41
CA PRO A 751 -7.17 4.57 -8.39
C PRO A 751 -5.86 4.95 -7.70
N THR A 752 -4.74 4.48 -8.24
CA THR A 752 -3.38 4.80 -7.77
C THR A 752 -2.84 5.99 -8.57
N CYS A 753 -2.74 7.15 -7.91
CA CYS A 753 -2.25 8.37 -8.56
C CYS A 753 -0.73 8.35 -8.73
N VAL A 754 -0.26 8.46 -9.97
CA VAL A 754 1.18 8.47 -10.31
C VAL A 754 1.67 9.88 -10.66
N ASN A 755 2.98 10.02 -10.90
CA ASN A 755 3.62 11.28 -11.29
C ASN A 755 3.37 12.47 -10.34
N GLY A 756 3.26 12.19 -9.04
CA GLY A 756 3.01 13.21 -8.02
C GLY A 756 1.56 13.72 -7.98
N GLY A 757 0.63 13.04 -8.65
CA GLY A 757 -0.79 13.30 -8.52
C GLY A 757 -1.30 13.03 -7.10
N SER A 758 -2.31 13.78 -6.67
CA SER A 758 -2.93 13.61 -5.35
C SER A 758 -4.31 12.99 -5.45
N PHE A 759 -4.59 12.00 -4.61
CA PHE A 759 -5.89 11.34 -4.55
C PHE A 759 -6.89 12.20 -3.76
N SER A 760 -8.01 12.57 -4.38
CA SER A 760 -9.06 13.34 -3.71
C SER A 760 -10.42 13.03 -4.31
N GLY A 761 -11.36 12.53 -3.49
CA GLY A 761 -12.75 12.30 -3.91
C GLY A 761 -12.90 11.23 -5.00
N ASN A 762 -12.17 10.11 -4.89
CA ASN A 762 -12.12 9.00 -5.86
C ASN A 762 -11.55 9.36 -7.25
N VAL A 763 -10.84 10.48 -7.38
CA VAL A 763 -10.19 10.89 -8.62
C VAL A 763 -8.75 11.35 -8.32
N CYS A 764 -7.84 11.12 -9.26
CA CYS A 764 -6.48 11.66 -9.18
C CYS A 764 -6.43 13.10 -9.72
N ASN A 765 -5.93 14.01 -8.89
CA ASN A 765 -5.65 15.38 -9.28
C ASN A 765 -4.21 15.48 -9.81
N CYS A 766 -4.07 15.77 -11.10
CA CYS A 766 -2.78 15.80 -11.78
C CYS A 766 -2.08 17.15 -11.66
N LEU A 767 -0.76 17.10 -11.55
CA LEU A 767 0.10 18.29 -11.62
C LEU A 767 0.21 18.80 -13.06
N ASP A 768 0.56 20.07 -13.22
CA ASP A 768 0.75 20.70 -14.52
C ASP A 768 1.74 19.90 -15.39
N GLY A 769 1.33 19.59 -16.62
CA GLY A 769 2.09 18.74 -17.53
C GLY A 769 1.74 17.25 -17.45
N PHE A 770 0.83 16.83 -16.57
CA PHE A 770 0.32 15.46 -16.49
C PHE A 770 -1.20 15.42 -16.62
N THR A 771 -1.70 14.33 -17.19
CA THR A 771 -3.13 14.08 -17.42
C THR A 771 -3.42 12.57 -17.40
N GLY A 772 -4.67 12.18 -17.57
CA GLY A 772 -5.14 10.80 -17.39
C GLY A 772 -5.94 10.60 -16.11
N GLU A 773 -6.58 9.45 -15.99
CA GLU A 773 -7.40 9.10 -14.82
C GLU A 773 -6.54 8.90 -13.56
N HIS A 774 -5.28 8.49 -13.78
CA HIS A 774 -4.28 8.19 -12.76
C HIS A 774 -3.09 9.16 -12.81
N CYS A 775 -3.17 10.21 -13.63
CA CYS A 775 -2.07 11.12 -13.96
C CYS A 775 -0.89 10.44 -14.67
N GLU A 776 -1.20 9.38 -15.41
CA GLU A 776 -0.25 8.50 -16.06
C GLU A 776 0.32 9.04 -17.39
N TYR A 777 -0.35 10.02 -18.02
CA TYR A 777 0.08 10.57 -19.30
C TYR A 777 0.78 11.91 -19.14
N GLU A 778 1.98 12.05 -19.70
CA GLU A 778 2.59 13.38 -19.83
C GLU A 778 1.94 14.18 -20.96
N GLN A 779 1.84 15.49 -20.78
CA GLN A 779 1.25 16.43 -21.71
C GLN A 779 2.31 17.43 -22.20
N CYS A 780 2.34 17.72 -23.50
CA CYS A 780 3.25 18.73 -24.04
C CYS A 780 2.86 20.14 -23.58
N THR A 781 3.83 20.93 -23.12
CA THR A 781 3.57 22.29 -22.60
C THR A 781 3.45 23.32 -23.71
N ASN A 782 4.11 23.09 -24.86
CA ASN A 782 4.04 23.92 -26.06
C ASN A 782 3.96 23.03 -27.30
N LYS A 783 2.74 22.77 -27.78
CA LYS A 783 2.52 21.99 -29.00
C LYS A 783 3.08 22.72 -30.24
N VAL A 784 3.88 22.03 -31.04
CA VAL A 784 4.40 22.54 -32.32
C VAL A 784 3.69 21.79 -33.44
N GLU A 785 2.74 22.45 -34.13
CA GLU A 785 1.96 21.82 -35.20
C GLU A 785 2.85 21.26 -36.33
N ARG A 786 2.70 19.97 -36.63
CA ARG A 786 3.38 19.29 -37.75
C ARG A 786 2.42 18.51 -38.62
N THR A 787 2.74 18.42 -39.91
CA THR A 787 1.97 17.65 -40.88
C THR A 787 2.70 16.35 -41.24
N PHE A 788 2.10 15.23 -40.86
CA PHE A 788 2.57 13.89 -41.22
C PHE A 788 1.75 13.38 -42.40
N SER A 789 2.36 13.28 -43.58
CA SER A 789 1.66 12.83 -44.78
C SER A 789 2.60 12.14 -45.76
N ARG A 790 2.05 11.20 -46.53
CA ARG A 790 2.72 10.57 -47.69
C ARG A 790 2.63 11.43 -48.96
N ASP A 791 1.75 12.43 -48.97
CA ASP A 791 1.53 13.34 -50.08
C ASP A 791 2.45 14.57 -50.04
N GLY A 792 2.46 15.34 -51.12
CA GLY A 792 3.16 16.61 -51.23
C GLY A 792 4.68 16.50 -51.30
N LYS A 793 5.23 15.37 -51.74
CA LYS A 793 6.67 15.07 -51.78
C LYS A 793 7.39 15.69 -52.98
N THR A 794 8.71 15.65 -52.95
CA THR A 794 9.57 15.99 -54.09
C THR A 794 9.98 14.72 -54.83
N LEU A 795 9.84 14.71 -56.15
CA LEU A 795 10.42 13.70 -57.04
C LEU A 795 11.63 14.30 -57.76
N ALA A 796 12.80 13.73 -57.54
CA ALA A 796 14.05 14.17 -58.13
C ALA A 796 14.73 13.04 -58.94
N PHE A 797 15.30 13.37 -60.08
CA PHE A 797 16.17 12.49 -60.86
C PHE A 797 17.58 13.06 -60.96
N VAL A 798 18.61 12.28 -60.68
CA VAL A 798 20.01 12.59 -60.96
C VAL A 798 20.43 11.73 -62.15
N LEU A 799 20.62 12.37 -63.31
CA LEU A 799 20.79 11.71 -64.60
C LEU A 799 22.21 11.96 -65.12
N GLU A 800 22.99 10.89 -65.29
CA GLU A 800 24.35 10.97 -65.83
C GLU A 800 24.37 11.07 -67.36
N THR A 801 24.58 12.25 -67.93
CA THR A 801 24.48 12.53 -69.37
C THR A 801 25.78 12.28 -70.16
N THR A 802 26.49 11.19 -69.87
CA THR A 802 27.68 10.78 -70.64
C THR A 802 27.28 9.95 -71.87
N THR A 803 28.16 9.87 -72.88
CA THR A 803 27.91 9.03 -74.07
C THR A 803 27.71 7.54 -73.71
N ASN A 804 28.36 7.06 -72.64
CA ASN A 804 28.25 5.67 -72.19
C ASN A 804 26.86 5.35 -71.62
N ASN A 805 26.18 6.32 -71.01
CA ASN A 805 24.83 6.20 -70.47
C ASN A 805 23.73 6.69 -71.42
N LYS A 806 24.10 7.11 -72.64
CA LYS A 806 23.18 7.78 -73.58
C LYS A 806 21.98 6.91 -73.95
N GLU A 807 22.20 5.65 -74.32
CA GLU A 807 21.12 4.72 -74.69
C GLU A 807 20.15 4.48 -73.54
N ALA A 808 20.69 4.19 -72.36
CA ALA A 808 19.93 3.95 -71.13
C ALA A 808 19.06 5.14 -70.73
N ILE A 809 19.60 6.36 -70.78
CA ILE A 809 18.81 7.56 -70.46
C ILE A 809 17.82 7.89 -71.57
N SER A 810 18.14 7.64 -72.84
CA SER A 810 17.18 7.80 -73.93
C SER A 810 15.98 6.86 -73.74
N THR A 811 16.21 5.57 -73.45
CA THR A 811 15.14 4.61 -73.14
C THR A 811 14.35 5.00 -71.88
N PHE A 812 15.03 5.45 -70.82
CA PHE A 812 14.37 5.96 -69.63
C PHE A 812 13.46 7.16 -69.95
N ALA A 813 13.95 8.13 -70.71
CA ALA A 813 13.20 9.32 -71.06
C ALA A 813 12.00 9.03 -71.97
N ASP A 814 12.11 8.06 -72.88
CA ASP A 814 11.00 7.61 -73.71
C ASP A 814 9.88 7.01 -72.86
N ASN A 815 10.23 6.26 -71.82
CA ASN A 815 9.29 5.62 -70.89
C ASN A 815 8.81 6.53 -69.74
N LEU A 816 9.48 7.65 -69.49
CA LEU A 816 9.21 8.56 -68.35
C LEU A 816 7.78 9.10 -68.32
N ASP A 817 7.19 9.37 -69.49
CA ASP A 817 5.81 9.83 -69.60
C ASP A 817 4.81 8.80 -69.04
N GLY A 818 4.97 7.53 -69.43
CA GLY A 818 4.13 6.44 -68.93
C GLY A 818 4.33 6.16 -67.44
N LEU A 819 5.59 6.20 -66.99
CA LEU A 819 5.97 6.04 -65.58
C LEU A 819 5.26 7.06 -64.70
N LEU A 820 5.36 8.35 -65.05
CA LEU A 820 4.80 9.44 -64.26
C LEU A 820 3.28 9.48 -64.34
N LYS A 821 2.66 9.26 -65.51
CA LYS A 821 1.20 9.19 -65.65
C LYS A 821 0.60 8.11 -64.76
N ASN A 822 1.16 6.90 -64.79
CA ASN A 822 0.68 5.81 -63.94
C ASN A 822 0.74 6.17 -62.45
N ALA A 823 1.80 6.87 -62.01
CA ALA A 823 1.95 7.30 -60.64
C ALA A 823 0.99 8.45 -60.27
N THR A 824 0.85 9.47 -61.12
CA THR A 824 0.02 10.66 -60.85
C THR A 824 -1.46 10.39 -61.04
N ASP A 825 -1.87 9.44 -61.88
CA ASP A 825 -3.28 9.07 -62.05
C ASP A 825 -3.79 8.27 -60.83
N LEU A 826 -2.94 7.41 -60.27
CA LEU A 826 -3.27 6.64 -59.07
C LEU A 826 -3.16 7.49 -57.80
N TYR A 827 -2.16 8.39 -57.74
CA TYR A 827 -1.86 9.21 -56.56
C TYR A 827 -1.61 10.68 -56.96
N PRO A 828 -2.67 11.46 -57.23
CA PRO A 828 -2.55 12.81 -57.79
C PRO A 828 -1.85 13.81 -56.87
N ASN A 829 -1.90 13.58 -55.55
CA ASN A 829 -1.30 14.47 -54.55
C ASN A 829 0.10 14.02 -54.11
N TRP A 830 0.64 12.94 -54.68
CA TRP A 830 1.88 12.35 -54.18
C TRP A 830 3.06 13.31 -54.28
N PHE A 831 3.25 13.98 -55.41
CA PHE A 831 4.35 14.92 -55.62
C PHE A 831 3.86 16.34 -55.84
N SER A 832 4.42 17.28 -55.07
CA SER A 832 4.22 18.72 -55.26
C SER A 832 5.33 19.38 -56.08
N ASN A 833 6.53 18.79 -56.07
CA ASN A 833 7.73 19.35 -56.69
C ASN A 833 8.45 18.30 -57.56
N TYR A 834 8.91 18.71 -58.74
CA TYR A 834 9.57 17.86 -59.72
C TYR A 834 10.92 18.49 -60.14
N LEU A 835 12.02 17.74 -60.08
CA LEU A 835 13.31 18.21 -60.61
C LEU A 835 14.16 17.10 -61.24
N ALA A 836 15.04 17.51 -62.15
CA ALA A 836 16.09 16.66 -62.73
C ALA A 836 17.44 17.38 -62.66
N VAL A 837 18.48 16.67 -62.24
CA VAL A 837 19.86 17.14 -62.18
C VAL A 837 20.66 16.34 -63.19
N PHE A 838 21.23 17.03 -64.18
CA PHE A 838 22.06 16.42 -65.21
C PHE A 838 23.53 16.52 -64.82
N VAL A 839 24.23 15.39 -64.82
CA VAL A 839 25.62 15.25 -64.37
C VAL A 839 26.49 14.74 -65.52
N ASN A 840 27.66 15.36 -65.75
CA ASN A 840 28.64 14.92 -66.76
C ASN A 840 30.07 14.87 -66.20
N ASP A 841 31.05 14.50 -67.04
CA ASP A 841 32.45 14.24 -66.65
C ASP A 841 33.26 15.48 -66.24
N ALA A 842 32.73 16.71 -66.38
CA ALA A 842 33.52 17.94 -66.23
C ALA A 842 32.74 19.06 -65.54
N THR A 843 32.57 18.99 -64.20
CA THR A 843 32.05 20.06 -63.31
C THR A 843 30.71 20.73 -63.68
N ASN A 844 30.09 20.36 -64.79
CA ASN A 844 28.90 20.97 -65.35
C ASN A 844 27.70 20.18 -64.85
N ILE A 845 27.09 20.71 -63.79
CA ILE A 845 25.84 20.20 -63.23
C ILE A 845 24.75 21.19 -63.59
N GLU A 846 23.68 20.68 -64.20
CA GLU A 846 22.54 21.50 -64.54
C GLU A 846 21.30 20.96 -63.84
N THR A 847 20.72 21.79 -62.98
CA THR A 847 19.46 21.48 -62.31
C THR A 847 18.32 22.11 -63.09
N VAL A 848 17.34 21.29 -63.44
CA VAL A 848 16.11 21.71 -64.08
C VAL A 848 14.94 21.43 -63.14
N ILE A 849 14.19 22.49 -62.84
CA ILE A 849 12.98 22.42 -62.02
C ILE A 849 11.78 22.39 -62.96
N ALA A 850 10.83 21.52 -62.69
CA ALA A 850 9.61 21.36 -63.46
C ALA A 850 8.37 21.74 -62.65
N ALA A 851 7.44 22.44 -63.29
CA ALA A 851 6.18 22.86 -62.68
C ALA A 851 5.14 21.73 -62.60
N SER A 852 5.34 20.64 -63.36
CA SER A 852 4.47 19.46 -63.39
C SER A 852 5.23 18.23 -63.87
N SER A 853 4.62 17.05 -63.73
CA SER A 853 5.14 15.79 -64.29
C SER A 853 5.34 15.87 -65.81
N ASN A 854 4.40 16.48 -66.55
CA ASN A 854 4.53 16.66 -68.00
C ASN A 854 5.68 17.61 -68.38
N ASP A 855 5.83 18.72 -67.65
CA ASP A 855 6.94 19.67 -67.85
C ASP A 855 8.31 19.00 -67.57
N LEU A 856 8.37 18.10 -66.58
CA LEU A 856 9.56 17.30 -66.30
C LEU A 856 9.91 16.39 -67.48
N VAL A 857 8.92 15.70 -68.07
CA VAL A 857 9.11 14.85 -69.25
C VAL A 857 9.67 15.66 -70.43
N GLU A 858 9.07 16.82 -70.73
CA GLU A 858 9.50 17.68 -71.82
C GLU A 858 10.94 18.18 -71.62
N LYS A 859 11.25 18.65 -70.41
CA LYS A 859 12.58 19.15 -70.05
C LYS A 859 13.66 18.06 -70.10
N VAL A 860 13.35 16.86 -69.61
CA VAL A 860 14.27 15.71 -69.70
C VAL A 860 14.49 15.32 -71.16
N LYS A 861 13.44 15.10 -71.97
CA LYS A 861 13.57 14.75 -73.39
C LYS A 861 14.33 15.80 -74.19
N GLY A 862 14.05 17.09 -73.95
CA GLY A 862 14.73 18.20 -74.61
C GLY A 862 16.24 18.19 -74.37
N LYS A 863 16.68 17.90 -73.13
CA LYS A 863 18.11 17.93 -72.78
C LYS A 863 18.93 16.81 -73.43
N LEU A 864 18.31 15.66 -73.66
CA LEU A 864 18.98 14.46 -74.21
C LEU A 864 19.37 14.58 -75.69
N THR A 865 18.83 15.56 -76.40
CA THR A 865 19.21 15.86 -77.78
C THR A 865 20.63 16.45 -77.93
N SER A 866 21.28 16.82 -76.80
CA SER A 866 22.56 17.55 -76.76
C SER A 866 23.76 16.78 -76.14
N ILE A 867 23.63 15.46 -75.93
CA ILE A 867 24.70 14.62 -75.33
C ILE A 867 25.88 14.49 -76.31
N THR A 868 27.01 15.13 -75.97
CA THR A 868 28.21 15.23 -76.84
C THR A 868 29.53 14.79 -76.20
N THR A 869 29.56 14.48 -74.89
CA THR A 869 30.80 14.22 -74.13
C THR A 869 31.04 12.73 -73.87
N GLN A 870 32.28 12.27 -74.11
CA GLN A 870 32.73 10.89 -73.91
C GLN A 870 33.40 10.78 -72.53
N SER A 871 32.91 9.90 -71.63
CA SER A 871 33.56 9.71 -70.32
C SER A 871 34.90 9.04 -70.51
N GLN A 872 35.99 9.67 -70.07
CA GLN A 872 37.32 9.10 -70.25
C GLN A 872 37.61 7.92 -69.32
N ASN A 873 36.81 7.62 -68.27
CA ASN A 873 37.10 6.55 -67.31
C ASN A 873 35.89 5.98 -66.53
N CYS A 874 34.64 6.12 -67.00
CA CYS A 874 33.45 5.58 -66.29
C CYS A 874 33.22 6.18 -64.88
N MET A 875 33.56 7.45 -64.67
CA MET A 875 33.40 8.13 -63.38
C MET A 875 32.61 9.43 -63.57
N ALA A 876 31.66 9.71 -62.67
CA ALA A 876 30.84 10.92 -62.71
C ALA A 876 30.69 11.53 -61.30
N PRO A 877 30.54 12.87 -61.16
CA PRO A 877 30.39 13.53 -59.86
C PRO A 877 28.96 13.39 -59.29
N LEU A 878 28.61 12.15 -58.91
CA LEU A 878 27.27 11.77 -58.47
C LEU A 878 26.88 12.37 -57.12
N PHE A 879 27.82 12.53 -56.18
CA PHE A 879 27.53 13.11 -54.87
C PHE A 879 27.21 14.61 -54.98
N THR A 880 27.90 15.33 -55.87
CA THR A 880 27.60 16.72 -56.18
C THR A 880 26.24 16.86 -56.85
N GLY A 881 25.89 15.95 -57.77
CA GLY A 881 24.56 15.91 -58.38
C GLY A 881 23.45 15.66 -57.36
N LEU A 882 23.70 14.77 -56.41
CA LEU A 882 22.78 14.50 -55.30
C LEU A 882 22.64 15.73 -54.37
N LEU A 883 23.73 16.39 -53.98
CA LEU A 883 23.67 17.64 -53.21
C LEU A 883 22.87 18.73 -53.94
N ALA A 884 23.06 18.87 -55.26
CA ALA A 884 22.30 19.83 -56.05
C ALA A 884 20.80 19.55 -56.06
N ALA A 885 20.39 18.27 -56.02
CA ALA A 885 18.98 17.91 -55.88
C ALA A 885 18.44 18.22 -54.48
N LEU A 886 19.19 17.86 -53.43
CA LEU A 886 18.76 17.98 -52.03
C LEU A 886 18.76 19.43 -51.52
N ASN A 887 19.64 20.27 -52.05
CA ASN A 887 19.74 21.70 -51.70
C ASN A 887 18.78 22.58 -52.51
N PHE A 888 17.86 22.00 -53.28
CA PHE A 888 16.76 22.75 -53.86
C PHE A 888 15.92 23.41 -52.74
N ASN A 889 15.69 24.72 -52.81
CA ASN A 889 15.07 25.49 -51.73
C ASN A 889 13.69 24.95 -51.32
N ASP A 890 12.89 24.49 -52.29
CA ASP A 890 11.57 23.91 -52.04
C ASP A 890 11.60 22.38 -51.94
N PHE A 891 12.77 21.75 -51.77
CA PHE A 891 12.86 20.30 -51.55
C PHE A 891 12.09 19.93 -50.28
N LYS A 892 11.01 19.18 -50.46
CA LYS A 892 10.14 18.74 -49.36
C LYS A 892 10.89 17.66 -48.58
N SER A 893 11.09 17.89 -47.29
CA SER A 893 11.72 16.94 -46.39
C SER A 893 10.81 15.76 -46.07
N ASP A 894 11.43 14.65 -45.71
CA ASP A 894 10.85 13.39 -45.25
C ASP A 894 10.02 12.63 -46.29
N GLY A 895 10.54 11.48 -46.74
CA GLY A 895 9.86 10.59 -47.69
C GLY A 895 9.87 11.04 -49.15
N SER A 896 10.56 12.11 -49.52
CA SER A 896 10.79 12.51 -50.92
C SER A 896 11.67 11.50 -51.66
N LEU A 897 11.47 11.35 -52.97
CA LEU A 897 12.16 10.34 -53.77
C LEU A 897 13.27 10.95 -54.62
N VAL A 898 14.46 10.36 -54.56
CA VAL A 898 15.58 10.71 -55.44
C VAL A 898 16.02 9.46 -56.19
N PHE A 899 15.93 9.48 -57.52
CA PHE A 899 16.44 8.40 -58.37
C PHE A 899 17.75 8.83 -59.01
N ILE A 900 18.80 8.02 -58.86
CA ILE A 900 20.09 8.25 -59.52
C ILE A 900 20.20 7.23 -60.64
N ILE A 901 20.31 7.68 -61.90
CA ILE A 901 20.39 6.82 -63.09
C ILE A 901 21.76 7.02 -63.75
N THR A 902 22.62 6.02 -63.67
CA THR A 902 24.04 6.14 -64.04
C THR A 902 24.65 4.80 -64.49
N LYS A 903 25.67 4.84 -65.36
CA LYS A 903 26.61 3.72 -65.61
C LYS A 903 27.97 3.91 -64.95
N SER A 904 28.19 5.08 -64.34
CA SER A 904 29.48 5.48 -63.78
C SER A 904 29.55 5.28 -62.26
N ILE A 905 30.78 5.10 -61.76
CA ILE A 905 31.05 5.18 -60.31
C ILE A 905 31.21 6.65 -59.89
N ALA A 906 30.92 6.97 -58.63
CA ALA A 906 31.08 8.32 -58.12
C ALA A 906 32.55 8.75 -58.14
N SER A 907 32.88 9.85 -58.83
CA SER A 907 34.23 10.43 -58.89
C SER A 907 34.56 11.32 -57.70
N ASP A 908 33.54 11.77 -56.96
CA ASP A 908 33.59 12.82 -55.94
C ASP A 908 33.25 12.28 -54.54
N TYR A 909 33.84 11.14 -54.20
CA TYR A 909 33.65 10.49 -52.89
C TYR A 909 34.06 11.38 -51.70
N ASP A 910 34.89 12.39 -51.92
CA ASP A 910 35.23 13.41 -50.92
C ASP A 910 34.01 14.17 -50.39
N LYS A 911 32.90 14.24 -51.16
CA LYS A 911 31.64 14.88 -50.75
C LYS A 911 30.66 13.95 -50.03
N HIS A 912 31.03 12.70 -49.81
CA HIS A 912 30.18 11.71 -49.19
C HIS A 912 29.68 12.12 -47.80
N GLU A 913 30.52 12.78 -46.99
CA GLU A 913 30.14 13.21 -45.64
C GLU A 913 29.15 14.39 -45.63
N GLU A 914 29.31 15.33 -46.57
CA GLU A 914 28.36 16.44 -46.76
C GLU A 914 26.98 15.90 -47.18
N VAL A 915 26.97 14.93 -48.10
CA VAL A 915 25.74 14.24 -48.53
C VAL A 915 25.08 13.55 -47.35
N ARG A 916 25.82 12.84 -46.51
CA ARG A 916 25.27 12.17 -45.32
C ARG A 916 24.54 13.14 -44.40
N GLN A 917 25.15 14.28 -44.09
CA GLN A 917 24.54 15.30 -43.24
C GLN A 917 23.22 15.82 -43.83
N VAL A 918 23.20 16.13 -45.13
CA VAL A 918 21.98 16.61 -45.81
C VAL A 918 20.91 15.52 -45.88
N LEU A 919 21.28 14.27 -46.13
CA LEU A 919 20.35 13.14 -46.11
C LEU A 919 19.72 12.93 -44.75
N SER A 920 20.50 13.08 -43.67
CA SER A 920 19.99 12.99 -42.31
C SER A 920 18.95 14.09 -42.02
N MET A 921 19.21 15.31 -42.47
CA MET A 921 18.28 16.44 -42.29
C MET A 921 17.02 16.35 -43.14
N LYS A 922 17.15 15.93 -44.41
CA LYS A 922 16.05 15.93 -45.39
C LYS A 922 15.29 14.61 -45.47
N LYS A 923 15.83 13.51 -44.94
CA LYS A 923 15.25 12.15 -44.90
C LYS A 923 14.59 11.68 -46.24
N PRO A 924 15.24 11.83 -47.41
CA PRO A 924 14.69 11.31 -48.66
C PRO A 924 14.96 9.81 -48.83
N GLN A 925 14.17 9.13 -49.65
CA GLN A 925 14.47 7.78 -50.15
C GLN A 925 15.33 7.88 -51.42
N ILE A 926 16.60 7.46 -51.32
CA ILE A 926 17.50 7.39 -52.48
C ILE A 926 17.38 6.02 -53.12
N ASN A 927 17.11 6.02 -54.43
CA ASN A 927 17.06 4.84 -55.26
C ASN A 927 18.17 4.93 -56.31
N TYR A 928 19.16 4.06 -56.20
CA TYR A 928 20.32 4.03 -57.08
C TYR A 928 20.10 2.97 -58.18
N VAL A 929 20.02 3.42 -59.44
CA VAL A 929 19.74 2.60 -60.62
C VAL A 929 20.96 2.64 -61.52
N VAL A 930 21.60 1.47 -61.69
CA VAL A 930 22.72 1.31 -62.62
C VAL A 930 22.19 0.74 -63.93
N VAL A 931 22.68 1.16 -65.10
CA VAL A 931 22.25 0.56 -66.39
C VAL A 931 23.49 0.00 -67.12
N ASP A 932 23.44 -1.17 -67.75
CA ASP A 932 24.61 -1.77 -68.43
C ASP A 932 24.22 -2.49 -69.73
N ASP A 933 25.16 -2.61 -70.69
CA ASP A 933 25.06 -3.47 -71.87
C ASP A 933 26.37 -4.26 -72.07
N ARG A 934 26.27 -5.52 -72.52
CA ARG A 934 27.28 -6.60 -72.39
C ARG A 934 28.63 -6.36 -73.10
N GLU A 935 28.85 -5.21 -73.73
CA GLU A 935 30.06 -4.90 -74.51
C GLU A 935 30.81 -3.63 -74.03
N SER A 936 30.46 -3.00 -72.90
CA SER A 936 31.09 -1.74 -72.47
C SER A 936 32.29 -1.88 -71.50
N VAL A 937 33.20 -0.89 -71.55
CA VAL A 937 34.46 -0.78 -70.79
C VAL A 937 34.25 -0.59 -69.26
N CYS A 938 33.01 -0.36 -68.81
CA CYS A 938 32.65 0.02 -67.44
C CYS A 938 31.94 -1.10 -66.66
N GLY A 939 32.41 -2.36 -66.75
CA GLY A 939 31.62 -3.52 -66.31
C GLY A 939 31.11 -3.51 -64.85
N LYS A 940 29.77 -3.64 -64.69
CA LYS A 940 29.01 -4.49 -63.73
C LYS A 940 27.48 -4.24 -63.89
N GLU A 941 26.70 -5.32 -63.85
CA GLU A 941 25.32 -5.42 -64.38
C GLU A 941 24.11 -4.95 -63.47
N ILE A 942 23.04 -4.46 -64.15
CA ILE A 942 21.56 -4.39 -63.85
C ILE A 942 21.03 -3.06 -63.26
N ASP A 943 19.91 -2.41 -63.67
CA ASP A 943 18.51 -2.73 -64.05
C ASP A 943 18.03 -2.08 -65.38
N ASP A 944 17.03 -2.70 -66.03
CA ASP A 944 16.28 -2.15 -67.17
C ASP A 944 15.36 -1.00 -66.70
N PRO A 945 15.24 0.13 -67.42
CA PRO A 945 14.20 1.13 -67.20
C PRO A 945 12.77 0.59 -66.98
N GLU A 946 12.42 -0.60 -67.51
CA GLU A 946 11.15 -1.27 -67.23
C GLU A 946 10.92 -1.60 -65.73
N PHE A 947 11.98 -1.85 -64.95
CA PHE A 947 11.87 -2.10 -63.51
C PHE A 947 11.22 -0.92 -62.78
N LEU A 948 11.57 0.31 -63.17
CA LEU A 948 11.08 1.54 -62.54
C LEU A 948 9.56 1.69 -62.64
N ASN A 949 8.94 1.21 -63.73
CA ASN A 949 7.49 1.25 -63.93
C ASN A 949 6.73 0.49 -62.84
N SER A 950 7.24 -0.67 -62.42
CA SER A 950 6.64 -1.46 -61.36
C SER A 950 7.09 -1.00 -59.98
N TYR A 951 8.34 -0.55 -59.85
CA TYR A 951 8.94 -0.21 -58.56
C TYR A 951 8.44 1.14 -58.01
N LEU A 952 8.25 2.16 -58.86
CA LEU A 952 7.80 3.48 -58.41
C LEU A 952 6.45 3.39 -57.69
N LEU A 953 5.45 2.75 -58.29
CA LEU A 953 4.09 2.63 -57.71
C LEU A 953 4.07 2.00 -56.32
N VAL A 954 5.03 1.10 -56.05
CA VAL A 954 5.16 0.40 -54.76
C VAL A 954 5.70 1.32 -53.67
N LEU A 955 6.48 2.35 -54.00
CA LEU A 955 7.09 3.27 -53.03
C LEU A 955 6.07 4.16 -52.30
N TYR A 956 4.91 4.44 -52.89
CA TYR A 956 3.84 5.22 -52.22
C TYR A 956 3.17 4.45 -51.10
N LYS A 957 2.86 3.18 -51.36
CA LYS A 957 2.05 2.34 -50.47
C LYS A 957 2.88 1.58 -49.45
N SER A 958 4.11 1.23 -49.79
CA SER A 958 4.95 0.36 -48.97
C SER A 958 6.08 1.08 -48.22
N ALA A 959 6.33 0.64 -47.00
CA ALA A 959 7.49 1.04 -46.19
C ALA A 959 8.48 -0.11 -46.06
N ILE A 960 9.74 0.19 -45.76
CA ILE A 960 10.75 -0.83 -45.51
C ILE A 960 10.46 -1.51 -44.16
N ILE A 961 10.41 -2.83 -44.15
CA ILE A 961 10.21 -3.60 -42.90
C ILE A 961 11.55 -3.81 -42.19
N THR A 962 12.64 -3.95 -42.94
CA THR A 962 14.02 -4.14 -42.43
C THR A 962 15.05 -3.75 -43.53
N ASN A 963 16.11 -2.97 -43.23
CA ASN A 963 17.09 -2.46 -44.20
C ASN A 963 18.58 -2.74 -43.86
N PRO A 964 19.35 -3.40 -44.74
CA PRO A 964 18.84 -4.34 -45.74
C PRO A 964 18.17 -5.50 -44.99
N THR A 965 17.05 -6.01 -45.50
CA THR A 965 16.42 -7.20 -44.91
C THR A 965 17.42 -8.34 -44.84
N PHE A 966 18.33 -8.42 -45.81
CA PHE A 966 19.52 -9.25 -45.72
C PHE A 966 20.59 -8.80 -46.74
N ARG A 967 21.85 -8.68 -46.32
CA ARG A 967 23.02 -8.59 -47.22
C ARG A 967 24.12 -9.48 -46.69
N ALA A 968 24.51 -10.49 -47.46
CA ALA A 968 25.61 -11.39 -47.08
C ALA A 968 26.50 -11.71 -48.28
N MET A 969 27.75 -12.09 -47.99
CA MET A 969 28.68 -12.58 -49.01
C MET A 969 28.36 -14.02 -49.43
N ASP A 970 27.72 -14.80 -48.56
CA ASP A 970 27.14 -16.12 -48.83
C ASP A 970 25.74 -16.17 -48.22
N CYS A 971 24.76 -16.50 -49.05
CA CYS A 971 23.35 -16.55 -48.67
C CYS A 971 22.84 -17.99 -48.52
N SER A 972 23.73 -18.98 -48.62
CA SER A 972 23.38 -20.39 -48.50
C SER A 972 22.91 -20.70 -47.07
N ASN A 973 21.69 -21.23 -46.94
CA ASN A 973 21.06 -21.61 -45.67
C ASN A 973 20.74 -20.45 -44.72
N SER A 974 20.72 -19.21 -45.20
CA SER A 974 20.33 -18.05 -44.39
C SER A 974 18.82 -18.05 -44.16
N ARG A 975 18.41 -17.70 -42.93
CA ARG A 975 17.02 -17.61 -42.49
C ARG A 975 16.79 -16.28 -41.82
N TRP A 976 15.65 -15.66 -42.07
CA TRP A 976 15.22 -14.45 -41.36
C TRP A 976 13.72 -14.46 -41.17
N PHE A 977 13.27 -13.61 -40.27
CA PHE A 977 11.88 -13.50 -39.88
C PHE A 977 11.43 -12.05 -40.02
N ILE A 978 10.23 -11.86 -40.53
CA ILE A 978 9.58 -10.55 -40.58
C ILE A 978 8.23 -10.62 -39.88
N GLN A 979 7.89 -9.56 -39.16
CA GLN A 979 6.58 -9.42 -38.53
C GLN A 979 5.61 -8.73 -39.48
N VAL A 980 4.44 -9.36 -39.68
CA VAL A 980 3.37 -8.84 -40.52
C VAL A 980 2.17 -8.48 -39.65
N ASP A 981 1.78 -7.20 -39.63
CA ASP A 981 0.57 -6.72 -38.96
C ASP A 981 -0.70 -7.15 -39.70
N SER A 982 -1.83 -7.07 -39.02
CA SER A 982 -3.15 -7.42 -39.54
C SER A 982 -3.66 -6.51 -40.66
N LYS A 983 -3.11 -5.30 -40.78
CA LYS A 983 -3.47 -4.36 -41.84
C LYS A 983 -2.58 -4.46 -43.07
N MET A 984 -1.59 -5.35 -43.06
CA MET A 984 -0.65 -5.50 -44.16
C MET A 984 -1.21 -6.37 -45.26
N THR A 985 -1.38 -5.80 -46.45
CA THR A 985 -2.02 -6.45 -47.62
C THR A 985 -1.02 -7.15 -48.53
N ASP A 986 0.15 -6.56 -48.71
CA ASP A 986 1.13 -7.00 -49.68
C ASP A 986 2.56 -6.86 -49.17
N LEU A 987 3.39 -7.86 -49.49
CA LEU A 987 4.84 -7.83 -49.32
C LEU A 987 5.51 -7.74 -50.70
N TYR A 988 6.39 -6.77 -50.87
CA TYR A 988 7.20 -6.57 -52.08
C TYR A 988 8.64 -6.95 -51.79
N ILE A 989 9.17 -7.90 -52.53
CA ILE A 989 10.47 -8.51 -52.26
C ILE A 989 11.37 -8.28 -53.46
N THR A 990 12.43 -7.51 -53.25
CA THR A 990 13.50 -7.30 -54.22
C THR A 990 14.69 -8.16 -53.84
N THR A 991 15.17 -8.98 -54.78
CA THR A 991 16.33 -9.87 -54.60
C THR A 991 17.35 -9.60 -55.70
N TYR A 992 18.60 -9.33 -55.30
CA TYR A 992 19.74 -9.16 -56.19
C TYR A 992 20.67 -10.38 -56.12
N LYS A 993 21.22 -10.82 -57.27
CA LYS A 993 22.10 -12.00 -57.46
C LYS A 993 21.43 -13.37 -57.32
N LYS A 994 20.31 -13.59 -58.04
CA LYS A 994 19.60 -14.87 -58.24
C LYS A 994 19.64 -15.80 -57.01
N ALA A 995 18.94 -15.43 -55.95
CA ALA A 995 18.69 -16.31 -54.82
C ALA A 995 17.34 -17.04 -54.97
N ARG A 996 17.26 -18.32 -54.57
CA ARG A 996 15.97 -19.01 -54.45
C ARG A 996 15.40 -18.79 -53.05
N ASN A 997 14.35 -17.96 -52.98
CA ASN A 997 13.65 -17.61 -51.76
C ASN A 997 12.51 -18.61 -51.47
N PHE A 998 12.54 -19.21 -50.28
CA PHE A 998 11.44 -19.98 -49.72
C PHE A 998 10.77 -19.15 -48.63
N ILE A 999 9.45 -18.98 -48.72
CA ILE A 999 8.67 -18.15 -47.81
C ILE A 999 7.63 -19.05 -47.16
N TYR A 1000 7.54 -18.98 -45.84
CA TYR A 1000 6.57 -19.68 -45.04
C TYR A 1000 5.69 -18.66 -44.32
N ASP A 1001 4.38 -18.89 -44.39
CA ASP A 1001 3.40 -18.11 -43.65
C ASP A 1001 3.46 -18.42 -42.13
N PRO A 1002 2.74 -17.68 -41.28
CA PRO A 1002 2.74 -17.88 -39.83
C PRO A 1002 2.24 -19.26 -39.38
N LYS A 1003 1.49 -19.98 -40.24
CA LYS A 1003 1.03 -21.36 -39.97
C LYS A 1003 2.06 -22.41 -40.40
N GLY A 1004 3.21 -21.98 -40.93
CA GLY A 1004 4.28 -22.85 -41.42
C GLY A 1004 4.05 -23.38 -42.83
N SER A 1005 3.04 -22.89 -43.56
CA SER A 1005 2.76 -23.29 -44.93
C SER A 1005 3.69 -22.55 -45.89
N MET A 1006 4.30 -23.27 -46.83
CA MET A 1006 5.17 -22.66 -47.84
C MET A 1006 4.33 -21.92 -48.89
N VAL A 1007 4.49 -20.60 -48.97
CA VAL A 1007 3.73 -19.69 -49.85
C VAL A 1007 4.52 -19.19 -51.05
N THR A 1008 5.74 -19.70 -51.28
CA THR A 1008 6.59 -19.34 -52.44
C THR A 1008 5.88 -19.47 -53.79
N GLN A 1009 4.92 -20.38 -53.91
CA GLN A 1009 4.15 -20.59 -55.14
C GLN A 1009 3.15 -19.47 -55.44
N GLN A 1010 2.81 -18.64 -54.44
CA GLN A 1010 1.90 -17.50 -54.55
C GLN A 1010 2.60 -16.22 -55.02
N LEU A 1011 3.92 -16.25 -55.20
CA LEU A 1011 4.70 -15.09 -55.63
C LEU A 1011 4.34 -14.67 -57.05
N GLN A 1012 3.88 -13.43 -57.20
CA GLN A 1012 3.60 -12.80 -58.48
C GLN A 1012 4.85 -12.05 -58.96
N PRO A 1013 5.46 -12.43 -60.09
CA PRO A 1013 6.60 -11.71 -60.63
C PRO A 1013 6.16 -10.35 -61.19
N LEU A 1014 6.72 -9.28 -60.62
CA LEU A 1014 6.53 -7.92 -61.13
C LEU A 1014 7.64 -7.56 -62.12
N TYR A 1015 8.86 -8.04 -61.87
CA TYR A 1015 9.99 -7.89 -62.79
C TYR A 1015 11.04 -8.99 -62.53
N ILE A 1016 11.52 -9.64 -63.59
CA ILE A 1016 12.60 -10.65 -63.51
C ILE A 1016 13.53 -10.43 -64.69
N TYR A 1017 14.73 -9.92 -64.42
CA TYR A 1017 15.77 -9.77 -65.44
C TYR A 1017 17.16 -9.98 -64.85
N ASN A 1018 17.95 -10.82 -65.52
CA ASN A 1018 19.30 -11.20 -65.13
C ASN A 1018 19.44 -11.52 -63.61
N LEU A 1019 20.10 -10.67 -62.81
CA LEU A 1019 20.35 -10.89 -61.38
C LEU A 1019 19.30 -10.25 -60.45
N THR A 1020 18.37 -9.43 -60.97
CA THR A 1020 17.32 -8.79 -60.16
C THR A 1020 15.99 -9.53 -60.30
N THR A 1021 15.33 -9.77 -59.18
CA THR A 1021 13.99 -10.35 -59.09
C THR A 1021 13.15 -9.50 -58.16
N PHE A 1022 12.03 -8.99 -58.66
CA PHE A 1022 11.05 -8.20 -57.93
C PHE A 1022 9.70 -8.90 -57.98
N VAL A 1023 9.21 -9.30 -56.82
CA VAL A 1023 7.99 -10.11 -56.69
C VAL A 1023 7.06 -9.51 -55.64
N ARG A 1024 5.76 -9.74 -55.85
CA ARG A 1024 4.69 -9.42 -54.90
C ARG A 1024 4.17 -10.71 -54.26
N LEU A 1025 3.95 -10.66 -52.95
CA LEU A 1025 3.22 -11.67 -52.19
C LEU A 1025 2.01 -11.01 -51.54
N ASN A 1026 0.81 -11.47 -51.88
CA ASN A 1026 -0.39 -11.08 -51.15
C ASN A 1026 -0.44 -11.86 -49.83
N THR A 1027 -0.70 -11.18 -48.72
CA THR A 1027 -0.70 -11.80 -47.38
C THR A 1027 -1.99 -12.55 -47.06
N GLU A 1028 -3.06 -12.37 -47.84
CA GLU A 1028 -4.40 -12.95 -47.61
C GLU A 1028 -4.90 -12.70 -46.17
N GLU A 1029 -4.59 -11.52 -45.60
CA GLU A 1029 -4.91 -11.16 -44.20
C GLU A 1029 -4.29 -12.08 -43.14
N LYS A 1030 -3.30 -12.89 -43.49
CA LYS A 1030 -2.56 -13.74 -42.55
C LYS A 1030 -1.48 -12.92 -41.86
N ALA A 1031 -1.85 -12.30 -40.74
CA ALA A 1031 -0.91 -11.60 -39.86
C ALA A 1031 -0.03 -12.58 -39.06
N GLY A 1032 1.19 -12.16 -38.69
CA GLY A 1032 2.10 -12.96 -37.87
C GLY A 1032 3.55 -12.99 -38.37
N MET A 1033 4.32 -13.96 -37.87
CA MET A 1033 5.73 -14.14 -38.21
C MET A 1033 5.89 -14.90 -39.53
N TYR A 1034 6.39 -14.23 -40.57
CA TYR A 1034 6.78 -14.91 -41.81
C TYR A 1034 8.24 -15.31 -41.76
N LYS A 1035 8.53 -16.53 -42.21
CA LYS A 1035 9.90 -17.06 -42.26
C LYS A 1035 10.38 -17.13 -43.69
N PHE A 1036 11.53 -16.54 -43.95
CA PHE A 1036 12.20 -16.57 -45.23
C PHE A 1036 13.45 -17.43 -45.16
N THR A 1037 13.75 -18.18 -46.22
CA THR A 1037 14.91 -19.06 -46.30
C THR A 1037 15.51 -19.02 -47.69
N VAL A 1038 16.82 -18.84 -47.78
CA VAL A 1038 17.56 -18.91 -49.05
C VAL A 1038 18.35 -20.21 -49.11
N SER A 1039 18.13 -21.01 -50.16
CA SER A 1039 18.75 -22.34 -50.28
C SER A 1039 20.07 -22.37 -51.09
N ARG A 1040 20.27 -21.42 -52.02
CA ARG A 1040 21.44 -21.34 -52.91
C ARG A 1040 21.65 -19.89 -53.37
N GLY A 1041 22.88 -19.38 -53.25
CA GLY A 1041 23.31 -18.10 -53.84
C GLY A 1041 24.66 -17.60 -53.28
N THR A 1042 25.59 -17.22 -54.16
CA THR A 1042 26.72 -16.33 -53.80
C THR A 1042 26.21 -14.92 -53.54
N SER A 1043 26.92 -14.08 -52.77
CA SER A 1043 26.65 -12.66 -52.47
C SER A 1043 25.25 -12.16 -52.87
N CYS A 1044 24.29 -12.09 -51.97
CA CYS A 1044 22.93 -11.63 -52.28
C CYS A 1044 22.52 -10.43 -51.41
N SER A 1045 21.58 -9.64 -51.94
CA SER A 1045 20.93 -8.54 -51.23
C SER A 1045 19.43 -8.67 -51.38
N ILE A 1046 18.71 -8.65 -50.26
CA ILE A 1046 17.25 -8.77 -50.22
C ILE A 1046 16.68 -7.59 -49.47
N GLN A 1047 15.66 -6.97 -50.07
CA GLN A 1047 14.90 -5.89 -49.46
C GLN A 1047 13.41 -6.25 -49.51
N VAL A 1048 12.76 -6.18 -48.36
CA VAL A 1048 11.32 -6.44 -48.20
C VAL A 1048 10.64 -5.14 -47.78
N ARG A 1049 9.61 -4.77 -48.55
CA ARG A 1049 8.71 -3.67 -48.24
C ARG A 1049 7.31 -4.20 -47.98
N GLY A 1050 6.60 -3.58 -47.05
CA GLY A 1050 5.24 -3.94 -46.68
C GLY A 1050 4.26 -2.82 -46.96
N ASP A 1051 3.15 -3.14 -47.63
CA ASP A 1051 2.01 -2.24 -47.79
C ASP A 1051 1.06 -2.40 -46.60
N SER A 1052 1.05 -1.40 -45.74
CA SER A 1052 0.23 -1.33 -44.54
C SER A 1052 -0.20 0.12 -44.33
N SER A 1053 -1.39 0.29 -43.75
CA SER A 1053 -1.88 1.60 -43.30
C SER A 1053 -1.13 2.12 -42.07
N ILE A 1054 -0.32 1.29 -41.40
CA ILE A 1054 0.49 1.70 -40.26
C ILE A 1054 1.76 2.37 -40.75
N ASN A 1055 1.93 3.66 -40.43
CA ASN A 1055 3.12 4.43 -40.77
C ASN A 1055 3.67 5.13 -39.52
N VAL A 1056 4.99 5.23 -39.43
CA VAL A 1056 5.64 5.82 -38.25
C VAL A 1056 6.65 6.86 -38.71
N TRP A 1057 6.56 8.07 -38.14
CA TRP A 1057 7.50 9.17 -38.34
C TRP A 1057 8.29 9.39 -37.06
N TYR A 1058 9.49 9.94 -37.20
CA TYR A 1058 10.38 10.16 -36.06
C TYR A 1058 11.10 11.49 -36.13
N GLY A 1059 11.38 12.04 -34.96
CA GLY A 1059 12.26 13.19 -34.73
C GLY A 1059 13.00 13.04 -33.41
N PHE A 1060 13.81 14.03 -33.06
CA PHE A 1060 14.59 14.03 -31.83
C PHE A 1060 14.37 15.34 -31.08
N VAL A 1061 14.29 15.30 -29.76
CA VAL A 1061 14.29 16.49 -28.90
C VAL A 1061 15.53 16.49 -28.02
N GLN A 1062 15.96 17.68 -27.61
CA GLN A 1062 17.08 17.89 -26.69
C GLN A 1062 16.56 18.26 -25.30
N PRO A 1063 16.29 17.27 -24.44
CA PRO A 1063 15.87 17.54 -23.07
C PRO A 1063 16.92 18.33 -22.29
N PRO A 1064 16.50 19.24 -21.39
CA PRO A 1064 17.39 19.80 -20.37
C PRO A 1064 18.02 18.69 -19.52
N GLU A 1065 19.21 18.95 -18.99
CA GLU A 1065 19.93 18.00 -18.13
C GLU A 1065 19.04 17.53 -16.95
N GLY A 1066 18.85 16.22 -16.81
CA GLY A 1066 17.99 15.61 -15.79
C GLY A 1066 16.49 15.57 -16.13
N SER A 1067 16.07 16.01 -17.31
CA SER A 1067 14.70 15.88 -17.81
C SER A 1067 14.56 14.71 -18.80
N SER A 1068 13.38 14.11 -18.88
CA SER A 1068 13.05 13.07 -19.88
C SER A 1068 12.73 13.65 -21.27
N GLY A 1069 12.49 14.97 -21.38
CA GLY A 1069 12.00 15.59 -22.61
C GLY A 1069 10.52 15.28 -22.90
N SER A 1070 9.82 14.66 -21.95
CA SER A 1070 8.42 14.25 -22.08
C SER A 1070 7.48 15.39 -22.46
N HIS A 1071 7.75 16.64 -22.08
CA HIS A 1071 6.86 17.77 -22.40
C HIS A 1071 7.26 18.55 -23.68
N MET A 1072 8.30 18.11 -24.40
CA MET A 1072 8.84 18.79 -25.58
C MET A 1072 8.30 18.24 -26.89
N ASP A 1073 7.94 19.13 -27.82
CA ASP A 1073 7.36 18.80 -29.14
C ASP A 1073 8.13 19.44 -30.32
N ASP A 1074 9.20 20.18 -30.03
CA ASP A 1074 10.06 20.90 -30.98
C ASP A 1074 11.11 19.99 -31.64
N ALA A 1075 10.67 18.88 -32.22
CA ALA A 1075 11.56 17.85 -32.75
C ALA A 1075 12.51 18.32 -33.89
N VAL A 1076 13.81 18.12 -33.73
CA VAL A 1076 14.81 18.27 -34.79
C VAL A 1076 15.00 16.97 -35.58
N ALA A 1077 15.62 17.07 -36.76
CA ALA A 1077 15.80 15.93 -37.66
C ALA A 1077 16.83 14.91 -37.15
N ASN A 1078 17.85 15.39 -36.42
CA ASN A 1078 19.02 14.63 -36.00
C ASN A 1078 19.29 14.81 -34.51
N PRO A 1079 19.78 13.77 -33.82
CA PRO A 1079 20.31 13.89 -32.47
C PRO A 1079 21.68 14.58 -32.45
N ILE A 1080 22.00 15.21 -31.33
CA ILE A 1080 23.25 15.96 -31.14
C ILE A 1080 24.24 15.13 -30.30
N GLU A 1081 25.51 15.11 -30.73
CA GLU A 1081 26.59 14.45 -30.00
C GLU A 1081 26.81 15.09 -28.61
N LYS A 1082 27.11 14.24 -27.60
CA LYS A 1082 27.50 14.65 -26.24
C LYS A 1082 26.44 15.42 -25.44
N VAL A 1083 25.18 15.38 -25.89
CA VAL A 1083 24.02 15.84 -25.10
C VAL A 1083 23.00 14.71 -25.02
N ASP A 1084 22.10 14.81 -24.05
CA ASP A 1084 20.98 13.90 -23.95
C ASP A 1084 19.99 14.17 -25.09
N ASN A 1085 19.54 13.10 -25.74
CA ASN A 1085 18.54 13.15 -26.79
C ASN A 1085 17.38 12.23 -26.41
N ALA A 1086 16.15 12.61 -26.76
CA ALA A 1086 15.01 11.71 -26.72
C ALA A 1086 14.43 11.55 -28.13
N LEU A 1087 14.09 10.31 -28.51
CA LEU A 1087 13.41 10.02 -29.76
C LEU A 1087 11.92 10.29 -29.55
N VAL A 1088 11.31 11.01 -30.48
CA VAL A 1088 9.85 11.26 -30.49
C VAL A 1088 9.24 10.69 -31.76
N LEU A 1089 8.07 10.06 -31.65
CA LEU A 1089 7.43 9.33 -32.75
C LEU A 1089 5.95 9.65 -32.90
N HIS A 1090 5.50 9.62 -34.14
CA HIS A 1090 4.09 9.72 -34.53
C HIS A 1090 3.71 8.45 -35.27
N ALA A 1091 2.61 7.82 -34.90
CA ALA A 1091 2.12 6.59 -35.52
C ALA A 1091 0.72 6.79 -36.12
N GLU A 1092 0.64 6.78 -37.44
CA GLU A 1092 -0.63 6.75 -38.16
C GLU A 1092 -1.14 5.30 -38.27
N GLY A 1093 -2.46 5.15 -38.22
CA GLY A 1093 -3.12 3.87 -38.48
C GLY A 1093 -3.22 2.94 -37.27
N LEU A 1094 -2.88 3.41 -36.07
CA LEU A 1094 -3.10 2.73 -34.78
C LEU A 1094 -4.27 3.35 -34.01
N LYS A 1095 -5.19 2.53 -33.53
CA LYS A 1095 -6.39 2.90 -32.75
C LYS A 1095 -6.68 1.83 -31.68
N ASN A 1096 -7.58 2.15 -30.75
CA ASN A 1096 -8.02 1.23 -29.69
C ASN A 1096 -6.81 0.71 -28.88
N ILE A 1097 -6.56 -0.61 -28.93
CA ILE A 1097 -5.43 -1.27 -28.24
C ILE A 1097 -4.09 -1.10 -28.96
N GLY A 1098 -4.10 -0.65 -30.22
CA GLY A 1098 -2.92 -0.50 -31.05
C GLY A 1098 -1.98 0.61 -30.53
N ARG A 1099 -0.71 0.28 -30.33
CA ARG A 1099 0.31 1.19 -29.75
C ARG A 1099 1.73 0.82 -30.14
N LEU A 1100 2.63 1.79 -30.08
CA LEU A 1100 4.07 1.52 -30.06
C LEU A 1100 4.48 1.04 -28.67
N THR A 1101 5.49 0.17 -28.59
CA THR A 1101 5.88 -0.48 -27.32
C THR A 1101 7.32 -0.14 -26.93
N TYR A 1102 8.26 -0.36 -27.83
CA TYR A 1102 9.67 -0.05 -27.60
C TYR A 1102 10.40 0.22 -28.91
N VAL A 1103 11.51 0.93 -28.82
CA VAL A 1103 12.43 1.22 -29.92
C VAL A 1103 13.79 0.60 -29.65
N GLU A 1104 14.43 0.13 -30.71
CA GLU A 1104 15.79 -0.37 -30.73
C GLU A 1104 16.62 0.56 -31.62
N LEU A 1105 17.63 1.19 -31.03
CA LEU A 1105 18.65 1.96 -31.73
C LEU A 1105 19.86 1.07 -31.91
N TYR A 1106 20.18 0.71 -33.16
CA TYR A 1106 21.22 -0.26 -33.46
C TYR A 1106 22.35 0.36 -34.29
N ASN A 1107 23.58 0.20 -33.84
CA ASN A 1107 24.75 0.63 -34.59
C ASN A 1107 25.11 -0.43 -35.66
N PRO A 1108 25.12 -0.07 -36.96
CA PRO A 1108 25.37 -1.02 -38.04
C PRO A 1108 26.80 -1.56 -38.08
N ILE A 1109 27.77 -0.91 -37.41
CA ILE A 1109 29.20 -1.25 -37.44
C ILE A 1109 29.57 -2.22 -36.31
N ASP A 1110 29.34 -1.81 -35.06
CA ASP A 1110 29.76 -2.57 -33.87
C ASP A 1110 28.68 -3.48 -33.27
N LYS A 1111 27.47 -3.40 -33.83
CA LYS A 1111 26.28 -4.17 -33.45
C LYS A 1111 25.72 -3.87 -32.06
N THR A 1112 26.09 -2.75 -31.45
CA THR A 1112 25.50 -2.30 -30.18
C THR A 1112 24.01 -1.97 -30.36
N ILE A 1113 23.19 -2.37 -29.39
CA ILE A 1113 21.74 -2.12 -29.37
C ILE A 1113 21.41 -1.35 -28.09
N LEU A 1114 20.82 -0.17 -28.23
CA LEU A 1114 20.14 0.52 -27.14
C LEU A 1114 18.63 0.26 -27.29
N VAL A 1115 18.02 -0.30 -26.26
CA VAL A 1115 16.58 -0.55 -26.22
C VAL A 1115 15.94 0.46 -25.28
N SER A 1116 14.87 1.11 -25.74
CA SER A 1116 14.14 2.09 -24.95
C SER A 1116 12.64 1.83 -25.06
N GLN A 1117 11.95 1.82 -23.92
CA GLN A 1117 10.49 1.77 -23.91
C GLN A 1117 9.92 3.05 -24.51
N LEU A 1118 8.75 2.94 -25.14
CA LEU A 1118 8.03 4.08 -25.70
C LEU A 1118 6.82 4.39 -24.84
N TYR A 1119 6.71 5.64 -24.44
CA TYR A 1119 5.61 6.14 -23.64
C TYR A 1119 4.75 7.08 -24.47
N LYS A 1120 3.44 7.05 -24.23
CA LYS A 1120 2.47 7.85 -24.97
C LYS A 1120 2.20 9.17 -24.23
N ARG A 1121 2.09 10.26 -24.99
CA ARG A 1121 1.86 11.62 -24.50
C ARG A 1121 0.61 12.24 -25.11
N GLN A 1122 0.06 13.25 -24.44
CA GLN A 1122 -1.10 14.02 -24.89
C GLN A 1122 -0.72 15.42 -25.37
N ASP A 1123 -1.53 15.99 -26.25
CA ASP A 1123 -1.34 17.32 -26.86
C ASP A 1123 0.03 17.57 -27.53
N CYS A 1124 0.68 16.51 -27.99
CA CYS A 1124 1.92 16.57 -28.77
C CYS A 1124 1.64 16.26 -30.25
N SER A 1125 2.40 16.84 -31.18
CA SER A 1125 2.44 16.40 -32.57
C SER A 1125 3.12 15.04 -32.71
N TYR A 1126 4.13 14.74 -31.88
CA TYR A 1126 4.68 13.40 -31.73
C TYR A 1126 4.18 12.77 -30.42
N GLU A 1127 3.16 11.92 -30.50
CA GLU A 1127 2.46 11.34 -29.35
C GLU A 1127 3.24 10.22 -28.63
N TYR A 1128 4.43 9.84 -29.09
CA TYR A 1128 5.31 8.91 -28.39
C TYR A 1128 6.69 9.51 -28.12
N TYR A 1129 7.32 9.11 -27.02
CA TYR A 1129 8.72 9.43 -26.73
C TYR A 1129 9.49 8.26 -26.10
N SER A 1130 10.82 8.29 -26.21
CA SER A 1130 11.73 7.31 -25.60
C SER A 1130 12.41 7.84 -24.34
N ASN A 1131 13.00 6.96 -23.53
CA ASN A 1131 14.04 7.38 -22.57
C ASN A 1131 15.15 8.17 -23.27
N THR A 1132 15.83 9.02 -22.51
CA THR A 1132 16.97 9.77 -23.00
C THR A 1132 18.14 8.85 -23.32
N PHE A 1133 18.89 9.19 -24.36
CA PHE A 1133 20.08 8.48 -24.77
C PHE A 1133 21.16 9.46 -25.23
N SER A 1134 22.41 9.08 -24.99
CA SER A 1134 23.55 9.78 -25.57
C SER A 1134 23.81 9.24 -26.97
N CYS A 1135 24.01 10.13 -27.93
CA CYS A 1135 24.23 9.75 -29.32
C CYS A 1135 25.51 8.91 -29.46
N PRO A 1136 25.44 7.68 -30.02
CA PRO A 1136 26.63 6.85 -30.27
C PRO A 1136 27.50 7.46 -31.37
N ASP A 1137 28.82 7.22 -31.37
CA ASP A 1137 29.71 7.76 -32.41
C ASP A 1137 29.22 7.34 -33.83
N ASN A 1138 28.98 8.33 -34.70
CA ASN A 1138 28.57 8.21 -36.11
C ASN A 1138 27.04 8.10 -36.40
N GLU A 1139 26.54 6.88 -36.62
CA GLU A 1139 25.21 6.60 -37.21
C GLU A 1139 24.54 5.40 -36.53
N PHE A 1140 23.20 5.40 -36.48
CA PHE A 1140 22.42 4.27 -35.98
C PHE A 1140 21.11 4.09 -36.76
N LEU A 1141 20.62 2.85 -36.80
CA LEU A 1141 19.33 2.47 -37.35
C LEU A 1141 18.26 2.52 -36.27
N ILE A 1142 17.05 2.96 -36.66
CA ILE A 1142 15.90 3.04 -35.76
C ILE A 1142 14.89 1.97 -36.12
N GLN A 1143 14.67 1.04 -35.20
CA GLN A 1143 13.69 -0.02 -35.33
C GLN A 1143 12.63 0.10 -34.24
N VAL A 1144 11.38 0.24 -34.66
CA VAL A 1144 10.24 0.42 -33.76
C VAL A 1144 9.40 -0.86 -33.74
N ASN A 1145 9.00 -1.27 -32.54
CA ASN A 1145 8.15 -2.41 -32.31
C ASN A 1145 6.82 -1.94 -31.70
N GLY A 1146 5.72 -2.57 -32.10
CA GLY A 1146 4.38 -2.19 -31.64
C GLY A 1146 3.39 -3.34 -31.75
N VAL A 1147 2.19 -3.07 -31.27
CA VAL A 1147 1.01 -3.94 -31.37
C VAL A 1147 -0.04 -3.19 -32.17
N ASP A 1148 -0.67 -3.85 -33.14
CA ASP A 1148 -1.75 -3.25 -33.92
C ASP A 1148 -3.12 -3.35 -33.21
N ASP A 1149 -4.16 -2.79 -33.83
CA ASP A 1149 -5.52 -2.73 -33.27
C ASP A 1149 -6.15 -4.11 -33.02
N ASN A 1150 -5.59 -5.19 -33.57
CA ASN A 1150 -6.04 -6.57 -33.40
C ASN A 1150 -5.14 -7.39 -32.45
N GLY A 1151 -4.21 -6.74 -31.74
CA GLY A 1151 -3.30 -7.40 -30.81
C GLY A 1151 -2.11 -8.08 -31.49
N GLN A 1152 -1.86 -7.84 -32.79
CA GLN A 1152 -0.76 -8.46 -33.51
C GLN A 1152 0.51 -7.61 -33.42
N ASN A 1153 1.62 -8.24 -33.04
CA ASN A 1153 2.94 -7.61 -33.01
C ASN A 1153 3.44 -7.28 -34.41
N PHE A 1154 4.00 -6.07 -34.56
CA PHE A 1154 4.63 -5.61 -35.79
C PHE A 1154 5.96 -4.87 -35.50
N ARG A 1155 6.78 -4.79 -36.56
CA ARG A 1155 8.06 -4.11 -36.56
C ARG A 1155 8.20 -3.24 -37.79
N ARG A 1156 8.80 -2.05 -37.62
CA ARG A 1156 9.14 -1.10 -38.68
C ARG A 1156 10.54 -0.57 -38.50
N GLU A 1157 11.28 -0.47 -39.58
CA GLU A 1157 12.57 0.21 -39.59
C GLU A 1157 12.40 1.56 -40.29
N LEU A 1158 12.72 2.65 -39.58
CA LEU A 1158 12.36 4.00 -40.02
C LEU A 1158 13.46 4.68 -40.84
N GLY A 1159 14.72 4.24 -40.69
CA GLY A 1159 15.87 4.77 -41.42
C GLY A 1159 17.14 4.86 -40.57
N VAL A 1160 18.15 5.50 -41.15
CA VAL A 1160 19.43 5.83 -40.49
C VAL A 1160 19.34 7.24 -39.92
N ALA A 1161 19.73 7.41 -38.66
CA ALA A 1161 19.98 8.72 -38.05
C ALA A 1161 21.47 8.93 -37.85
N TYR A 1162 21.92 10.17 -38.04
CA TYR A 1162 23.30 10.56 -37.88
C TYR A 1162 23.44 11.52 -36.71
N CYS A 1163 24.45 11.29 -35.87
CA CYS A 1163 24.79 12.19 -34.79
C CYS A 1163 25.47 13.42 -35.36
N VAL A 1164 24.92 14.61 -35.10
CA VAL A 1164 25.54 15.86 -35.54
C VAL A 1164 26.35 16.47 -34.40
N GLN A 1165 27.56 16.96 -34.73
CA GLN A 1165 28.35 17.73 -33.78
C GLN A 1165 27.60 18.99 -33.37
N ALA A 1166 27.56 19.27 -32.07
CA ALA A 1166 27.04 20.54 -31.55
C ALA A 1166 27.81 21.68 -32.21
N GLN A 1167 27.19 22.39 -33.17
CA GLN A 1167 27.79 23.60 -33.69
C GLN A 1167 27.78 24.65 -32.59
N ASN A 1168 28.96 25.13 -32.21
CA ASN A 1168 29.10 26.37 -31.46
C ASN A 1168 28.55 27.52 -32.30
N ASN A 1169 27.24 27.76 -32.31
CA ASN A 1169 26.66 28.93 -32.96
C ASN A 1169 25.52 29.51 -32.12
N ASN A 1170 25.89 30.52 -31.32
CA ASN A 1170 25.04 31.68 -31.07
C ASN A 1170 24.60 32.28 -32.41
N VAL A 1171 23.47 31.87 -32.98
CA VAL A 1171 22.72 32.69 -33.95
C VAL A 1171 21.22 32.41 -33.75
N HIS A 1172 20.53 33.44 -33.29
CA HIS A 1172 19.07 33.55 -33.13
C HIS A 1172 18.32 33.57 -34.47
#